data_AF-A0A9D5USM0-F1
#
_entry.id   AF-A0A9D5USM0-F1
#
_cell.length_a   1.000
_cell.length_b   1.000
_cell.length_c   1.000
_cell.angle_alpha   90.00
_cell.angle_beta   90.00
_cell.angle_gamma   90.00
#
_symmetry.space_group_name_H-M   'P 1'
#
loop_
_entity.id
_entity.type
_entity.pdbx_description
1 polymer ?
#
loop_
_entity_poly.entity_id
_entity_poly.type
_entity_poly.pdbx_seq_one_letter_code
_entity_poly.pdbx_strand_id
1 'polypeptide(L)'
;MMDFNHKATTGPSLESRPNVDRLKVRLLECLESALAYLLPAGKVRSGKFYVGDVQGNPGDSMVVELTGPKAGMWFDHATGQGGDIIGLWAEMHHLDARRDFAKILDEIATWLGDATPVVRSKANRSGPPMDDLGPHTGKWDYFSKDGQLICCVYRYDPPNRKKTYRPYDVKTGKKQDPEGLWPLYHQPEIAGIGDVVFVEGEKCADALLSVGIVATTSMHGAKAPINKTDWSPLAGKNLLIWPDKDKVGWDYAVDVTRAAVQAGVVYVAILIPPDDKPSKWDAADATIEGMNVHEFLANAERQEMHHTVWDGTNQQNTAMPCFPCRDEPFVDDSQQDVWPDPTPISQGHEAPRPYPLDVLPSVLRDAAYEVARFVKVPVASPAVIGLSVAALSIGKRAKIQERSGLYHHPALFHALIAASGERKSPPFKIMTRSLEQWIEGELDAYQQRVAEVASNNQVLDTVLLALKKQASRPNLSEQEQQAFIRQMAQEECKRIIAPPHPRMFTSDATEERLFQRMHTRGGEYAVLSGEGRPVFDAIMGKYSGKERTGDAIYLAGISGDTITRDRVGNENGPEDRMIINPCLNVCVMVQPDKYLETARHPSLRASGILARIWPVWLPSLVGTRLEEMNEPGLNEFILQPYEETILGLLNTVPPQKNDKPACHLVKLSPEASESRRQWHNIVEMQMAEGRDLEDVRDIASKAVSATVKAALVLHLLDHPHLVAEEESEVDLDTWERARHLGEYHLTEAVRVQRMAEGDALEAAALRVARWAVTTKTMEFSIRTLGRSLPRPRLSPKEAEAVMEFMIELKWARKVPTEQGDRTVKFQLNPKCANCANCARV
;
A
#
# COMPACT_ATOMS: atom_id res chain seq x y z
N MET A 1 -3.92 -37.71 -43.68
CA MET A 1 -4.00 -36.26 -43.42
C MET A 1 -3.16 -36.01 -42.17
N MET A 2 -1.84 -36.27 -42.16
CA MET A 2 -0.73 -35.76 -42.98
C MET A 2 -0.69 -34.23 -43.04
N ASP A 3 0.40 -33.49 -42.79
CA ASP A 3 1.64 -33.52 -41.98
C ASP A 3 2.49 -32.30 -42.49
N PHE A 4 3.54 -31.92 -41.77
CA PHE A 4 4.72 -31.09 -42.11
C PHE A 4 4.77 -29.57 -41.81
N ASN A 5 5.47 -29.25 -40.71
CA ASN A 5 6.81 -28.60 -40.64
C ASN A 5 7.26 -27.53 -41.66
N HIS A 6 7.76 -26.38 -41.16
CA HIS A 6 9.20 -25.96 -41.16
C HIS A 6 9.37 -24.49 -40.65
N LYS A 7 10.09 -24.21 -39.54
CA LYS A 7 11.51 -23.75 -39.36
C LYS A 7 11.94 -22.55 -40.24
N ALA A 8 12.69 -21.52 -39.83
CA ALA A 8 13.67 -21.23 -38.74
C ALA A 8 13.70 -19.68 -38.48
N THR A 9 14.31 -19.03 -37.47
CA THR A 9 15.73 -19.08 -37.01
C THR A 9 15.94 -18.23 -35.72
N THR A 10 16.50 -18.87 -34.68
CA THR A 10 17.48 -18.46 -33.62
C THR A 10 17.35 -17.25 -32.68
N GLY A 11 17.27 -17.56 -31.36
CA GLY A 11 18.15 -17.04 -30.27
C GLY A 11 17.44 -16.56 -28.97
N PRO A 12 18.01 -16.70 -27.74
CA PRO A 12 18.69 -17.83 -27.11
C PRO A 12 17.96 -18.42 -25.85
N SER A 13 18.21 -19.73 -25.63
CA SER A 13 18.13 -20.62 -24.44
C SER A 13 16.98 -20.54 -23.41
N LEU A 14 16.17 -21.61 -23.41
CA LEU A 14 15.19 -22.02 -22.39
C LEU A 14 15.81 -23.17 -21.55
N GLU A 15 16.28 -22.92 -20.33
CA GLU A 15 16.53 -23.99 -19.35
C GLU A 15 16.13 -23.52 -17.95
N SER A 16 14.96 -23.97 -17.47
CA SER A 16 14.65 -24.11 -16.03
C SER A 16 13.30 -24.81 -15.76
N ARG A 17 13.05 -25.99 -16.33
CA ARG A 17 12.04 -26.94 -15.79
C ARG A 17 12.61 -28.37 -15.80
N PRO A 18 12.49 -29.14 -14.71
CA PRO A 18 13.00 -30.51 -14.67
C PRO A 18 12.27 -31.37 -15.70
N ASN A 19 13.04 -32.10 -16.53
CA ASN A 19 12.50 -33.04 -17.51
C ASN A 19 12.04 -34.31 -16.77
N VAL A 20 10.74 -34.63 -16.85
CA VAL A 20 10.08 -35.76 -16.17
C VAL A 20 10.80 -37.08 -16.44
N ASP A 21 11.20 -37.31 -17.70
CA ASP A 21 11.87 -38.55 -18.11
C ASP A 21 13.23 -38.70 -17.43
N ARG A 22 13.94 -37.58 -17.22
CA ARG A 22 15.24 -37.57 -16.53
C ARG A 22 15.10 -37.91 -15.05
N LEU A 23 14.07 -37.38 -14.38
CA LEU A 23 13.81 -37.68 -12.97
C LEU A 23 13.36 -39.13 -12.79
N LYS A 24 12.52 -39.64 -13.69
CA LYS A 24 12.07 -41.03 -13.66
C LYS A 24 13.23 -42.01 -13.81
N VAL A 25 14.14 -41.77 -14.76
CA VAL A 25 15.34 -42.61 -14.94
C VAL A 25 16.18 -42.63 -13.67
N ARG A 26 16.49 -41.47 -13.09
CA ARG A 26 17.31 -41.40 -11.87
C ARG A 26 16.64 -41.99 -10.64
N LEU A 27 15.33 -41.83 -10.51
CA LEU A 27 14.57 -42.46 -9.43
C LEU A 27 14.60 -43.99 -9.53
N LEU A 28 14.57 -44.53 -10.75
CA LEU A 28 14.73 -45.96 -10.98
C LEU A 28 16.17 -46.45 -10.72
N GLU A 29 17.19 -45.62 -10.97
CA GLU A 29 18.60 -45.95 -10.66
C GLU A 29 18.86 -46.09 -9.15
N CYS A 30 18.06 -45.41 -8.31
CA CYS A 30 18.15 -45.50 -6.85
C CYS A 30 16.87 -46.08 -6.19
N LEU A 31 16.15 -46.94 -6.93
CA LEU A 31 14.81 -47.40 -6.56
C LEU A 31 14.73 -48.05 -5.16
N GLU A 32 15.71 -48.87 -4.78
CA GLU A 32 15.74 -49.49 -3.45
C GLU A 32 15.89 -48.46 -2.33
N SER A 33 16.70 -47.42 -2.53
CA SER A 33 16.88 -46.34 -1.56
C SER A 33 15.62 -45.48 -1.45
N ALA A 34 14.94 -45.23 -2.56
CA ALA A 34 13.66 -44.52 -2.58
C ALA A 34 12.58 -45.31 -1.85
N LEU A 35 12.49 -46.62 -2.07
CA LEU A 35 11.52 -47.48 -1.39
C LEU A 35 11.84 -47.65 0.11
N ALA A 36 13.10 -47.75 0.49
CA ALA A 36 13.49 -47.77 1.91
C ALA A 36 13.15 -46.46 2.63
N TYR A 37 13.25 -45.33 1.93
CA TYR A 37 12.86 -44.02 2.44
C TYR A 37 11.33 -43.90 2.59
N LEU A 38 10.58 -44.27 1.56
CA LEU A 38 9.11 -44.17 1.56
C LEU A 38 8.43 -45.21 2.46
N LEU A 39 8.96 -46.43 2.49
CA LEU A 39 8.33 -47.61 3.08
C LEU A 39 9.33 -48.36 3.98
N PRO A 40 9.71 -47.79 5.14
CA PRO A 40 10.82 -48.30 5.95
C PRO A 40 10.58 -49.70 6.55
N ALA A 41 9.32 -50.16 6.60
CA ALA A 41 8.97 -51.51 7.07
C ALA A 41 9.09 -52.60 5.98
N GLY A 42 9.37 -52.22 4.73
CA GLY A 42 9.41 -53.15 3.60
C GLY A 42 10.67 -54.02 3.56
N LYS A 43 10.57 -55.15 2.85
CA LYS A 43 11.61 -56.18 2.77
C LYS A 43 11.88 -56.58 1.32
N VAL A 44 13.16 -56.60 0.93
CA VAL A 44 13.59 -57.08 -0.38
C VAL A 44 13.72 -58.60 -0.37
N ARG A 45 13.04 -59.27 -1.30
CA ARG A 45 13.14 -60.71 -1.54
C ARG A 45 13.06 -61.00 -3.04
N SER A 46 13.99 -61.79 -3.56
CA SER A 46 13.97 -62.29 -4.95
C SER A 46 13.75 -61.20 -6.02
N GLY A 47 14.41 -60.05 -5.89
CA GLY A 47 14.31 -58.94 -6.87
C GLY A 47 13.01 -58.12 -6.79
N LYS A 48 12.24 -58.27 -5.70
CA LYS A 48 11.03 -57.49 -5.41
C LYS A 48 11.06 -56.93 -3.99
N PHE A 49 10.35 -55.83 -3.77
CA PHE A 49 10.17 -55.18 -2.48
C PHE A 49 8.76 -55.43 -1.96
N TYR A 50 8.63 -56.01 -0.77
CA TYR A 50 7.35 -56.39 -0.15
C TYR A 50 7.03 -55.51 1.05
N VAL A 51 5.79 -55.05 1.16
CA VAL A 51 5.25 -54.30 2.31
C VAL A 51 3.74 -54.56 2.42
N GLY A 52 3.11 -54.23 3.54
CA GLY A 52 1.68 -54.50 3.77
C GLY A 52 0.75 -53.65 2.92
N ASP A 53 1.03 -52.37 2.80
CA ASP A 53 0.18 -51.42 2.08
C ASP A 53 0.93 -50.12 1.73
N VAL A 54 0.25 -49.23 1.01
CA VAL A 54 0.70 -47.87 0.69
C VAL A 54 0.78 -46.94 1.91
N GLN A 55 0.51 -47.41 3.13
CA GLN A 55 0.77 -46.66 4.36
C GLN A 55 2.06 -47.10 5.05
N GLY A 56 2.75 -48.10 4.49
CA GLY A 56 4.00 -48.62 5.03
C GLY A 56 3.83 -49.60 6.18
N ASN A 57 2.63 -50.16 6.38
CA ASN A 57 2.42 -51.17 7.42
C ASN A 57 3.20 -52.46 7.09
N PRO A 58 3.72 -53.21 8.08
CA PRO A 58 4.42 -54.47 7.82
C PRO A 58 3.49 -55.53 7.21
N GLY A 59 3.94 -56.18 6.13
CA GLY A 59 3.19 -57.24 5.46
C GLY A 59 3.82 -57.64 4.11
N ASP A 60 3.18 -58.57 3.41
CA ASP A 60 3.65 -59.10 2.12
C ASP A 60 2.60 -58.89 0.99
N SER A 61 1.55 -58.08 1.22
CA SER A 61 0.41 -57.87 0.29
C SER A 61 0.71 -56.92 -0.87
N MET A 62 1.52 -55.89 -0.64
CA MET A 62 1.97 -54.96 -1.67
C MET A 62 3.39 -55.31 -2.13
N VAL A 63 3.57 -55.41 -3.44
CA VAL A 63 4.85 -55.75 -4.06
C VAL A 63 5.28 -54.68 -5.06
N VAL A 64 6.57 -54.35 -5.07
CA VAL A 64 7.21 -53.47 -6.06
C VAL A 64 8.29 -54.24 -6.81
N GLU A 65 8.27 -54.21 -8.13
CA GLU A 65 9.32 -54.81 -8.96
C GLU A 65 10.58 -53.94 -8.91
N LEU A 66 11.73 -54.51 -8.54
CA LEU A 66 12.99 -53.75 -8.44
C LEU A 66 13.83 -53.80 -9.71
N THR A 67 13.57 -54.78 -10.60
CA THR A 67 14.42 -55.03 -11.78
C THR A 67 13.59 -55.34 -13.03
N GLY A 68 14.21 -55.21 -14.20
CA GLY A 68 13.58 -55.51 -15.49
C GLY A 68 12.65 -54.41 -16.02
N PRO A 69 11.88 -54.67 -17.09
CA PRO A 69 11.07 -53.65 -17.78
C PRO A 69 9.90 -53.12 -16.93
N LYS A 70 9.61 -53.75 -15.79
CA LYS A 70 8.60 -53.32 -14.83
C LYS A 70 9.19 -52.69 -13.57
N ALA A 71 10.51 -52.42 -13.54
CA ALA A 71 11.14 -51.79 -12.39
C ALA A 71 10.40 -50.51 -11.98
N GLY A 72 10.08 -50.39 -10.69
CA GLY A 72 9.32 -49.29 -10.11
C GLY A 72 7.80 -49.42 -10.23
N MET A 73 7.26 -50.48 -10.84
CA MET A 73 5.82 -50.75 -10.81
C MET A 73 5.45 -51.46 -9.51
N TRP A 74 4.40 -50.99 -8.85
CA TRP A 74 3.86 -51.58 -7.63
C TRP A 74 2.44 -52.10 -7.83
N PHE A 75 2.08 -53.12 -7.06
CA PHE A 75 0.75 -53.68 -7.03
C PHE A 75 0.43 -54.23 -5.64
N ASP A 76 -0.74 -53.90 -5.11
CA ASP A 76 -1.28 -54.43 -3.88
C ASP A 76 -2.32 -55.52 -4.17
N HIS A 77 -2.01 -56.75 -3.76
CA HIS A 77 -2.86 -57.92 -3.95
C HIS A 77 -4.12 -57.91 -3.06
N ALA A 78 -4.13 -57.12 -1.99
CA ALA A 78 -5.29 -57.02 -1.10
C ALA A 78 -6.36 -56.06 -1.66
N THR A 79 -5.94 -54.93 -2.23
CA THR A 79 -6.85 -53.88 -2.74
C THR A 79 -7.03 -53.93 -4.26
N GLY A 80 -6.16 -54.62 -4.99
CA GLY A 80 -6.14 -54.66 -6.45
C GLY A 80 -5.61 -53.37 -7.10
N GLN A 81 -5.01 -52.47 -6.31
CA GLN A 81 -4.47 -51.20 -6.78
C GLN A 81 -3.01 -51.36 -7.21
N GLY A 82 -2.56 -50.50 -8.13
CA GLY A 82 -1.17 -50.49 -8.57
C GLY A 82 -0.85 -49.29 -9.44
N GLY A 83 0.45 -49.02 -9.62
CA GLY A 83 0.94 -47.84 -10.33
C GLY A 83 2.45 -47.90 -10.54
N ASP A 84 3.02 -46.81 -11.03
CA ASP A 84 4.48 -46.65 -11.08
C ASP A 84 5.02 -45.97 -9.82
N ILE A 85 6.34 -45.86 -9.71
CA ILE A 85 7.02 -45.34 -8.52
C ILE A 85 6.70 -43.88 -8.25
N ILE A 86 6.36 -43.10 -9.29
CA ILE A 86 5.91 -41.71 -9.12
C ILE A 86 4.48 -41.69 -8.57
N GLY A 87 3.61 -42.59 -9.06
CA GLY A 87 2.29 -42.81 -8.49
C GLY A 87 2.35 -43.29 -7.03
N LEU A 88 3.29 -44.17 -6.68
CA LEU A 88 3.51 -44.59 -5.29
C LEU A 88 3.92 -43.41 -4.40
N TRP A 89 4.84 -42.59 -4.88
CA TRP A 89 5.28 -41.37 -4.20
C TRP A 89 4.12 -40.41 -3.97
N ALA A 90 3.22 -40.27 -4.96
CA ALA A 90 2.01 -39.46 -4.84
C ALA A 90 1.08 -39.97 -3.74
N GLU A 91 0.75 -41.27 -3.75
CA GLU A 91 -0.16 -41.91 -2.79
C GLU A 91 0.37 -41.80 -1.34
N MET A 92 1.66 -42.08 -1.13
CA MET A 92 2.32 -41.98 0.19
C MET A 92 2.24 -40.57 0.80
N HIS A 93 2.26 -39.55 -0.04
CA HIS A 93 2.23 -38.14 0.37
C HIS A 93 0.81 -37.55 0.34
N HIS A 94 -0.22 -38.39 0.10
CA HIS A 94 -1.61 -37.99 -0.06
C HIS A 94 -1.83 -36.92 -1.15
N LEU A 95 -1.08 -37.04 -2.25
CA LEU A 95 -1.12 -36.13 -3.40
C LEU A 95 -1.80 -36.82 -4.60
N ASP A 96 -2.57 -36.06 -5.38
CA ASP A 96 -3.19 -36.59 -6.59
C ASP A 96 -2.18 -36.59 -7.75
N ALA A 97 -1.86 -37.78 -8.28
CA ALA A 97 -0.84 -37.96 -9.31
C ALA A 97 -1.08 -37.15 -10.61
N ARG A 98 -2.29 -36.63 -10.86
CA ARG A 98 -2.60 -35.76 -12.00
C ARG A 98 -2.63 -34.28 -11.62
N ARG A 99 -3.23 -33.92 -10.49
CA ARG A 99 -3.39 -32.52 -10.06
C ARG A 99 -2.10 -31.97 -9.46
N ASP A 100 -1.38 -32.79 -8.70
CA ASP A 100 -0.19 -32.39 -7.93
C ASP A 100 1.11 -32.86 -8.58
N PHE A 101 1.07 -33.29 -9.85
CA PHE A 101 2.20 -33.91 -10.56
C PHE A 101 3.48 -33.07 -10.52
N ALA A 102 3.37 -31.74 -10.66
CA ALA A 102 4.54 -30.84 -10.59
C ALA A 102 5.18 -30.83 -9.20
N LYS A 103 4.36 -30.84 -8.13
CA LYS A 103 4.84 -30.88 -6.74
C LYS A 103 5.52 -32.21 -6.43
N ILE A 104 4.95 -33.32 -6.92
CA ILE A 104 5.54 -34.65 -6.79
C ILE A 104 6.93 -34.70 -7.44
N LEU A 105 7.09 -34.10 -8.63
CA LEU A 105 8.39 -34.04 -9.31
C LEU A 105 9.40 -33.15 -8.57
N ASP A 106 8.97 -32.04 -7.98
CA ASP A 106 9.84 -31.18 -7.17
C ASP A 106 10.31 -31.88 -5.88
N GLU A 107 9.44 -32.65 -5.23
CA GLU A 107 9.79 -33.47 -4.06
C GLU A 107 10.80 -34.57 -4.42
N ILE A 108 10.55 -35.28 -5.53
CA ILE A 108 11.48 -36.29 -6.06
C ILE A 108 12.83 -35.66 -6.44
N ALA A 109 12.83 -34.51 -7.13
CA ALA A 109 14.05 -33.81 -7.51
C ALA A 109 14.86 -33.34 -6.28
N THR A 110 14.18 -32.85 -5.26
CA THR A 110 14.80 -32.45 -3.98
C THR A 110 15.42 -33.66 -3.28
N TRP A 111 14.70 -34.78 -3.23
CA TRP A 111 15.21 -36.02 -2.62
C TRP A 111 16.40 -36.61 -3.40
N LEU A 112 16.39 -36.54 -4.73
CA LEU A 112 17.50 -36.95 -5.61
C LEU A 112 18.72 -36.01 -5.54
N GLY A 113 18.66 -34.95 -4.73
CA GLY A 113 19.78 -34.02 -4.51
C GLY A 113 19.98 -33.00 -5.63
N ASP A 114 18.98 -32.76 -6.48
CA ASP A 114 19.08 -31.70 -7.49
C ASP A 114 18.98 -30.32 -6.84
N ALA A 115 19.91 -29.43 -7.20
CA ALA A 115 19.85 -28.03 -6.81
C ALA A 115 18.60 -27.40 -7.43
N THR A 116 17.59 -27.17 -6.60
CA THR A 116 16.38 -26.45 -7.00
C THR A 116 16.76 -25.03 -7.43
N PRO A 117 16.31 -24.55 -8.60
CA PRO A 117 16.30 -23.12 -8.85
C PRO A 117 15.50 -22.47 -7.72
N VAL A 118 16.02 -21.40 -7.12
CA VAL A 118 15.28 -20.63 -6.10
C VAL A 118 14.05 -20.02 -6.75
N VAL A 119 12.94 -20.77 -6.75
CA VAL A 119 11.62 -20.29 -7.08
C VAL A 119 11.12 -19.56 -5.83
N ARG A 120 11.12 -18.23 -5.90
CA ARG A 120 10.32 -17.41 -4.98
C ARG A 120 8.89 -17.95 -5.03
N SER A 121 8.39 -18.44 -3.90
CA SER A 121 7.06 -19.02 -3.78
C SER A 121 6.00 -18.06 -4.31
N LYS A 122 5.34 -18.45 -5.42
CA LYS A 122 4.00 -17.96 -5.72
C LYS A 122 3.05 -18.78 -4.87
N ALA A 123 2.33 -18.09 -4.00
CA ALA A 123 1.23 -18.63 -3.21
C ALA A 123 0.28 -19.49 -4.06
N ASN A 124 -0.29 -20.52 -3.43
CA ASN A 124 -1.37 -21.37 -3.91
C ASN A 124 -2.22 -20.71 -5.00
N ARG A 125 -2.13 -21.23 -6.23
CA ARG A 125 -3.27 -21.18 -7.14
C ARG A 125 -3.99 -22.51 -7.00
N SER A 126 -5.09 -22.46 -6.25
CA SER A 126 -6.25 -23.27 -6.59
C SER A 126 -6.44 -23.27 -8.12
N GLY A 127 -7.02 -24.32 -8.69
CA GLY A 127 -7.65 -24.20 -10.01
C GLY A 127 -8.46 -22.88 -10.06
N PRO A 128 -8.62 -22.25 -11.25
CA PRO A 128 -9.27 -20.95 -11.33
C PRO A 128 -10.53 -21.00 -10.45
N PRO A 129 -10.64 -20.15 -9.42
CA PRO A 129 -11.81 -20.18 -8.56
C PRO A 129 -13.00 -20.05 -9.50
N MET A 130 -13.94 -21.00 -9.47
CA MET A 130 -15.24 -20.72 -10.06
C MET A 130 -15.71 -19.45 -9.36
N ASP A 131 -15.81 -18.37 -10.13
CA ASP A 131 -16.26 -17.07 -9.63
C ASP A 131 -17.60 -17.33 -8.91
N ASP A 132 -17.79 -16.82 -7.69
CA ASP A 132 -19.04 -16.89 -6.90
C ASP A 132 -20.24 -16.21 -7.62
N LEU A 133 -20.06 -15.82 -8.88
CA LEU A 133 -20.98 -15.13 -9.77
C LEU A 133 -21.73 -16.08 -10.71
N GLY A 134 -21.39 -17.38 -10.74
CA GLY A 134 -22.00 -18.36 -11.64
C GLY A 134 -21.40 -18.33 -13.06
N PRO A 135 -22.01 -19.02 -14.05
CA PRO A 135 -21.56 -18.96 -15.44
C PRO A 135 -21.67 -17.52 -15.98
N HIS A 136 -20.74 -17.12 -16.84
CA HIS A 136 -20.84 -15.83 -17.52
C HIS A 136 -22.06 -15.83 -18.44
N THR A 137 -22.79 -14.71 -18.47
CA THR A 137 -23.99 -14.49 -19.29
C THR A 137 -23.67 -13.80 -20.61
N GLY A 138 -22.45 -13.28 -20.78
CA GLY A 138 -21.94 -12.73 -22.03
C GLY A 138 -20.41 -12.72 -22.07
N LYS A 139 -19.84 -12.75 -23.27
CA LYS A 139 -18.40 -12.67 -23.52
C LYS A 139 -18.16 -11.86 -24.79
N TRP A 140 -17.29 -10.86 -24.71
CA TRP A 140 -16.87 -10.05 -25.86
C TRP A 140 -15.36 -10.13 -26.06
N ASP A 141 -14.94 -10.41 -27.28
CA ASP A 141 -13.55 -10.63 -27.66
C ASP A 141 -13.03 -9.41 -28.43
N TYR A 142 -12.01 -8.75 -27.89
CA TYR A 142 -11.40 -7.57 -28.50
C TYR A 142 -10.22 -8.00 -29.37
N PHE A 143 -10.29 -7.69 -30.64
CA PHE A 143 -9.26 -8.00 -31.63
C PHE A 143 -8.48 -6.75 -32.04
N SER A 144 -7.21 -6.94 -32.38
CA SER A 144 -6.45 -5.95 -33.15
C SER A 144 -7.00 -5.84 -34.58
N LYS A 145 -6.63 -4.77 -35.29
CA LYS A 145 -6.92 -4.62 -36.74
C LYS A 145 -6.54 -5.84 -37.59
N ASP A 146 -5.51 -6.60 -37.17
CA ASP A 146 -4.98 -7.76 -37.89
C ASP A 146 -5.65 -9.07 -37.46
N GLY A 147 -6.72 -9.01 -36.66
CA GLY A 147 -7.49 -10.17 -36.21
C GLY A 147 -6.89 -10.95 -35.04
N GLN A 148 -5.82 -10.45 -34.41
CA GLN A 148 -5.25 -11.08 -33.20
C GLN A 148 -6.04 -10.69 -31.96
N LEU A 149 -6.39 -11.67 -31.13
CA LEU A 149 -7.12 -11.47 -29.87
C LEU A 149 -6.23 -10.74 -28.82
N ILE A 150 -6.70 -9.60 -28.33
CA ILE A 150 -6.01 -8.74 -27.34
C ILE A 150 -6.53 -9.00 -25.93
N CYS A 151 -7.84 -8.96 -25.73
CA CYS A 151 -8.46 -9.23 -24.43
C CYS A 151 -9.91 -9.71 -24.58
N CYS A 152 -10.46 -10.27 -23.51
CA CYS A 152 -11.86 -10.71 -23.44
C CYS A 152 -12.56 -10.02 -22.26
N VAL A 153 -13.81 -9.61 -22.43
CA VAL A 153 -14.65 -9.09 -21.34
C VAL A 153 -15.78 -10.06 -21.07
N TYR A 154 -15.84 -10.60 -19.85
CA TYR A 154 -16.91 -11.50 -19.40
C TYR A 154 -17.95 -10.74 -18.59
N ARG A 155 -19.23 -10.93 -18.89
CA ARG A 155 -20.35 -10.40 -18.09
C ARG A 155 -20.95 -11.49 -17.22
N TYR A 156 -21.32 -11.10 -16.01
CA TYR A 156 -22.03 -11.93 -15.05
C TYR A 156 -23.28 -11.20 -14.55
N ASP A 157 -24.42 -11.88 -14.55
CA ASP A 157 -25.69 -11.41 -14.00
C ASP A 157 -26.15 -12.32 -12.83
N PRO A 158 -25.43 -12.32 -11.67
CA PRO A 158 -25.79 -13.15 -10.52
C PRO A 158 -27.15 -12.73 -9.91
N PRO A 159 -27.98 -13.69 -9.46
CA PRO A 159 -29.26 -13.38 -8.82
C PRO A 159 -29.06 -12.54 -7.56
N ASN A 160 -29.87 -11.48 -7.39
CA ASN A 160 -29.83 -10.52 -6.28
C ASN A 160 -28.54 -9.67 -6.15
N ARG A 161 -27.73 -9.57 -7.21
CA ARG A 161 -26.53 -8.70 -7.27
C ARG A 161 -26.55 -7.87 -8.56
N LYS A 162 -25.87 -6.72 -8.56
CA LYS A 162 -25.76 -5.87 -9.77
C LYS A 162 -24.91 -6.59 -10.83
N LYS A 163 -25.22 -6.40 -12.12
CA LYS A 163 -24.43 -6.89 -13.26
C LYS A 163 -22.96 -6.46 -13.12
N THR A 164 -22.02 -7.38 -13.39
CA THR A 164 -20.58 -7.09 -13.31
C THR A 164 -19.83 -7.57 -14.55
N TYR A 165 -18.78 -6.84 -14.93
CA TYR A 165 -17.95 -7.11 -16.09
C TYR A 165 -16.51 -7.40 -15.63
N ARG A 166 -15.87 -8.41 -16.22
CA ARG A 166 -14.53 -8.89 -15.87
C ARG A 166 -13.66 -8.96 -17.13
N PRO A 167 -12.70 -8.02 -17.29
CA PRO A 167 -11.74 -8.08 -18.36
C PRO A 167 -10.67 -9.15 -18.08
N TYR A 168 -10.18 -9.75 -19.15
CA TYR A 168 -9.14 -10.77 -19.16
C TYR A 168 -8.14 -10.44 -20.26
N ASP A 169 -6.90 -10.18 -19.87
CA ASP A 169 -5.81 -9.84 -20.79
C ASP A 169 -5.17 -11.12 -21.32
N VAL A 170 -5.17 -11.27 -22.65
CA VAL A 170 -4.66 -12.46 -23.35
C VAL A 170 -3.14 -12.55 -23.24
N LYS A 171 -2.44 -11.40 -23.22
CA LYS A 171 -0.98 -11.34 -23.16
C LYS A 171 -0.46 -11.81 -21.81
N THR A 172 -1.11 -11.39 -20.73
CA THR A 172 -0.70 -11.76 -19.36
C THR A 172 -1.39 -13.01 -18.84
N GLY A 173 -2.48 -13.45 -19.48
CA GLY A 173 -3.29 -14.60 -19.05
C GLY A 173 -3.94 -14.38 -17.69
N LYS A 174 -4.34 -13.13 -17.39
CA LYS A 174 -4.87 -12.74 -16.07
C LYS A 174 -6.18 -11.97 -16.23
N LYS A 175 -7.03 -12.09 -15.19
CA LYS A 175 -8.23 -11.28 -14.98
C LYS A 175 -7.84 -9.84 -14.61
N GLN A 176 -7.49 -9.06 -15.61
CA GLN A 176 -7.11 -7.65 -15.54
C GLN A 176 -7.39 -6.99 -16.90
N ASP A 177 -7.40 -5.66 -16.91
CA ASP A 177 -7.37 -4.88 -18.15
C ASP A 177 -6.09 -5.11 -18.95
N PRO A 178 -6.12 -4.98 -20.29
CA PRO A 178 -4.94 -5.10 -21.11
C PRO A 178 -3.88 -4.06 -20.71
N GLU A 179 -2.61 -4.49 -20.65
CA GLU A 179 -1.49 -3.60 -20.37
C GLU A 179 -1.31 -2.58 -21.51
N GLY A 180 -1.41 -1.29 -21.20
CA GLY A 180 -1.26 -0.19 -22.17
C GLY A 180 -2.56 0.59 -22.38
N LEU A 181 -2.75 1.13 -23.58
CA LEU A 181 -4.03 1.71 -23.99
C LEU A 181 -5.02 0.59 -24.35
N TRP A 182 -6.27 0.78 -23.98
CA TRP A 182 -7.34 -0.20 -24.16
C TRP A 182 -7.89 -0.17 -25.58
N PRO A 183 -8.07 -1.34 -26.22
CA PRO A 183 -8.56 -1.40 -27.58
C PRO A 183 -10.03 -0.98 -27.67
N LEU A 184 -10.41 -0.37 -28.81
CA LEU A 184 -11.80 -0.31 -29.24
C LEU A 184 -12.31 -1.70 -29.63
N TYR A 185 -13.61 -1.93 -29.49
CA TYR A 185 -14.28 -3.16 -29.92
C TYR A 185 -14.48 -3.16 -31.45
N HIS A 186 -14.51 -4.33 -32.12
CA HIS A 186 -14.65 -4.46 -33.58
C HIS A 186 -13.59 -3.76 -34.46
N GLN A 187 -12.32 -3.68 -34.03
CA GLN A 187 -11.26 -3.06 -34.85
C GLN A 187 -11.08 -3.67 -36.26
N PRO A 188 -11.17 -4.99 -36.47
CA PRO A 188 -11.09 -5.58 -37.81
C PRO A 188 -12.16 -5.00 -38.76
N GLU A 189 -13.39 -4.84 -38.28
CA GLU A 189 -14.51 -4.30 -39.06
C GLU A 189 -14.35 -2.81 -39.32
N ILE A 190 -13.84 -2.07 -38.33
CA ILE A 190 -13.58 -0.62 -38.45
C ILE A 190 -12.45 -0.34 -39.45
N ALA A 191 -11.44 -1.20 -39.56
CA ALA A 191 -10.25 -0.95 -40.38
C ALA A 191 -10.58 -0.67 -41.87
N GLY A 192 -11.64 -1.30 -42.41
CA GLY A 192 -12.01 -1.23 -43.83
C GLY A 192 -13.07 -0.19 -44.20
N ILE A 193 -13.66 0.54 -43.25
CA ILE A 193 -14.80 1.43 -43.48
C ILE A 193 -14.50 2.90 -43.14
N GLY A 194 -15.19 3.81 -43.83
CA GLY A 194 -15.12 5.26 -43.60
C GLY A 194 -16.08 5.74 -42.51
N ASP A 195 -17.29 5.17 -42.45
CA ASP A 195 -18.34 5.59 -41.50
C ASP A 195 -18.48 4.56 -40.38
N VAL A 196 -18.42 5.02 -39.13
CA VAL A 196 -18.48 4.18 -37.93
C VAL A 196 -19.48 4.74 -36.94
N VAL A 197 -20.31 3.87 -36.35
CA VAL A 197 -21.19 4.24 -35.23
C VAL A 197 -20.50 3.93 -33.90
N PHE A 198 -20.47 4.88 -32.98
CA PHE A 198 -19.98 4.66 -31.61
C PHE A 198 -21.16 4.54 -30.65
N VAL A 199 -21.17 3.50 -29.83
CA VAL A 199 -22.22 3.24 -28.84
C VAL A 199 -21.62 3.02 -27.45
N GLU A 200 -22.41 3.16 -26.38
CA GLU A 200 -21.91 3.09 -25.00
C GLU A 200 -21.38 1.70 -24.59
N GLY A 201 -21.89 0.60 -25.15
CA GLY A 201 -21.49 -0.75 -24.73
C GLY A 201 -21.50 -1.82 -25.81
N GLU A 202 -20.85 -2.96 -25.51
CA GLU A 202 -20.56 -4.02 -26.48
C GLU A 202 -21.83 -4.68 -27.03
N LYS A 203 -22.87 -4.83 -26.19
CA LYS A 203 -24.18 -5.37 -26.62
C LYS A 203 -24.84 -4.49 -27.70
N CYS A 204 -24.74 -3.18 -27.57
CA CYS A 204 -25.29 -2.24 -28.55
C CYS A 204 -24.49 -2.29 -29.85
N ALA A 205 -23.17 -2.48 -29.75
CA ALA A 205 -22.29 -2.59 -30.90
C ALA A 205 -22.58 -3.88 -31.70
N ASP A 206 -22.76 -5.01 -30.99
CA ASP A 206 -23.17 -6.28 -31.60
C ASP A 206 -24.55 -6.19 -32.28
N ALA A 207 -25.51 -5.51 -31.65
CA ALA A 207 -26.86 -5.34 -32.20
C ALA A 207 -26.84 -4.59 -33.53
N LEU A 208 -26.08 -3.49 -33.62
CA LEU A 208 -25.91 -2.73 -34.86
C LEU A 208 -25.14 -3.50 -35.92
N LEU A 209 -24.08 -4.23 -35.53
CA LEU A 209 -23.31 -5.06 -36.46
C LEU A 209 -24.18 -6.18 -37.06
N SER A 210 -25.09 -6.76 -36.28
CA SER A 210 -26.01 -7.82 -36.74
C SER A 210 -26.97 -7.37 -37.84
N VAL A 211 -27.26 -6.07 -37.94
CA VAL A 211 -28.06 -5.46 -39.00
C VAL A 211 -27.21 -4.79 -40.09
N GLY A 212 -25.90 -5.05 -40.09
CA GLY A 212 -24.97 -4.60 -41.13
C GLY A 212 -24.40 -3.19 -40.93
N ILE A 213 -24.50 -2.62 -39.72
CA ILE A 213 -23.95 -1.29 -39.39
C ILE A 213 -22.68 -1.49 -38.56
N VAL A 214 -21.53 -1.03 -39.07
CA VAL A 214 -20.26 -1.15 -38.33
C VAL A 214 -20.28 -0.23 -37.12
N ALA A 215 -20.37 -0.83 -35.93
CA ALA A 215 -20.43 -0.13 -34.66
C ALA A 215 -19.30 -0.57 -33.72
N THR A 216 -18.83 0.36 -32.90
CA THR A 216 -17.75 0.16 -31.93
C THR A 216 -18.08 0.74 -30.57
N THR A 217 -17.32 0.34 -29.57
CA THR A 217 -17.36 0.90 -28.22
C THR A 217 -15.98 0.78 -27.55
N SER A 218 -15.81 1.48 -26.44
CA SER A 218 -14.64 1.39 -25.57
C SER A 218 -14.87 0.44 -24.40
N MET A 219 -13.82 -0.21 -23.92
CA MET A 219 -13.89 -1.04 -22.70
C MET A 219 -14.46 -0.25 -21.51
N HIS A 220 -15.38 -0.87 -20.76
CA HIS A 220 -16.08 -0.31 -19.59
C HIS A 220 -17.16 0.77 -19.86
N GLY A 221 -17.47 1.09 -21.12
CA GLY A 221 -18.54 2.03 -21.48
C GLY A 221 -18.42 3.41 -20.82
N ALA A 222 -19.53 4.06 -20.44
CA ALA A 222 -19.51 5.43 -19.90
C ALA A 222 -18.74 5.62 -18.57
N LYS A 223 -18.29 4.53 -17.94
CA LYS A 223 -17.43 4.58 -16.73
C LYS A 223 -15.94 4.47 -17.04
N ALA A 224 -15.58 4.38 -18.33
CA ALA A 224 -14.21 4.28 -18.77
C ALA A 224 -13.49 5.64 -18.66
N PRO A 225 -12.29 5.70 -18.08
CA PRO A 225 -11.44 6.88 -18.22
C PRO A 225 -11.05 7.07 -19.70
N ILE A 226 -11.48 8.18 -20.30
CA ILE A 226 -11.27 8.49 -21.73
C ILE A 226 -9.81 8.40 -22.15
N ASN A 227 -8.87 8.75 -21.26
CA ASN A 227 -7.44 8.73 -21.50
C ASN A 227 -6.79 7.32 -21.48
N LYS A 228 -7.57 6.28 -21.16
CA LYS A 228 -7.10 4.88 -21.17
C LYS A 228 -7.41 4.18 -22.48
N THR A 229 -8.36 4.66 -23.27
CA THR A 229 -8.74 4.07 -24.56
C THR A 229 -7.78 4.52 -25.68
N ASP A 230 -7.42 3.59 -26.56
CA ASP A 230 -6.73 3.89 -27.81
C ASP A 230 -7.75 4.35 -28.87
N TRP A 231 -7.82 5.65 -29.11
CA TRP A 231 -8.71 6.26 -30.09
C TRP A 231 -8.13 6.30 -31.51
N SER A 232 -6.84 5.95 -31.68
CA SER A 232 -6.17 6.00 -32.98
C SER A 232 -6.82 5.18 -34.11
N PRO A 233 -7.56 4.06 -33.86
CA PRO A 233 -8.27 3.35 -34.92
C PRO A 233 -9.36 4.16 -35.63
N LEU A 234 -9.81 5.29 -35.04
CA LEU A 234 -10.83 6.17 -35.62
C LEU A 234 -10.24 7.26 -36.53
N ALA A 235 -8.91 7.40 -36.60
CA ALA A 235 -8.26 8.40 -37.43
C ALA A 235 -8.70 8.27 -38.91
N GLY A 236 -9.09 9.39 -39.53
CA GLY A 236 -9.50 9.44 -40.93
C GLY A 236 -10.95 8.97 -41.21
N LYS A 237 -11.75 8.70 -40.18
CA LYS A 237 -13.13 8.18 -40.30
C LYS A 237 -14.18 9.25 -39.99
N ASN A 238 -15.43 8.99 -40.36
CA ASN A 238 -16.60 9.73 -39.90
C ASN A 238 -17.24 8.95 -38.74
N LEU A 239 -17.48 9.61 -37.61
CA LEU A 239 -17.97 9.01 -36.39
C LEU A 239 -19.37 9.53 -36.05
N LEU A 240 -20.34 8.64 -35.93
CA LEU A 240 -21.67 8.97 -35.45
C LEU A 240 -21.86 8.35 -34.06
N ILE A 241 -22.01 9.18 -33.02
CA ILE A 241 -22.11 8.72 -31.63
C ILE A 241 -23.59 8.59 -31.26
N TRP A 242 -24.00 7.41 -30.81
CA TRP A 242 -25.34 7.12 -30.31
C TRP A 242 -25.28 6.90 -28.78
N PRO A 243 -25.67 7.90 -27.96
CA PRO A 243 -25.70 7.78 -26.50
C PRO A 243 -26.95 7.04 -25.99
N ASP A 244 -26.85 6.44 -24.81
CA ASP A 244 -28.02 6.04 -24.03
C ASP A 244 -28.86 7.28 -23.67
N LYS A 245 -30.20 7.18 -23.66
CA LYS A 245 -31.10 8.30 -23.34
C LYS A 245 -31.11 8.64 -21.84
N ASP A 246 -29.99 9.12 -21.33
CA ASP A 246 -29.84 9.74 -20.01
C ASP A 246 -28.68 10.75 -19.97
N LYS A 247 -28.54 11.46 -18.83
CA LYS A 247 -27.49 12.48 -18.67
C LYS A 247 -26.08 11.89 -18.70
N VAL A 248 -25.89 10.68 -18.18
CA VAL A 248 -24.57 10.04 -18.07
C VAL A 248 -24.08 9.63 -19.46
N GLY A 249 -24.95 9.04 -20.28
CA GLY A 249 -24.66 8.70 -21.68
C GLY A 249 -24.37 9.94 -22.53
N TRP A 250 -25.09 11.04 -22.30
CA TRP A 250 -24.85 12.31 -22.99
C TRP A 250 -23.49 12.93 -22.64
N ASP A 251 -23.17 13.06 -21.35
CA ASP A 251 -21.89 13.59 -20.89
C ASP A 251 -20.72 12.73 -21.43
N TYR A 252 -20.91 11.41 -21.48
CA TYR A 252 -19.93 10.50 -22.06
C TYR A 252 -19.75 10.69 -23.57
N ALA A 253 -20.83 10.87 -24.34
CA ALA A 253 -20.75 11.12 -25.78
C ALA A 253 -19.99 12.42 -26.11
N VAL A 254 -20.12 13.45 -25.28
CA VAL A 254 -19.34 14.69 -25.42
C VAL A 254 -17.85 14.43 -25.20
N ASP A 255 -17.49 13.62 -24.22
CA ASP A 255 -16.11 13.26 -23.94
C ASP A 255 -15.47 12.38 -25.03
N VAL A 256 -16.24 11.41 -25.56
CA VAL A 256 -15.85 10.60 -26.72
C VAL A 256 -15.61 11.48 -27.95
N THR A 257 -16.47 12.47 -28.18
CA THR A 257 -16.28 13.45 -29.27
C THR A 257 -14.92 14.13 -29.19
N ARG A 258 -14.57 14.67 -28.01
CA ARG A 258 -13.28 15.37 -27.82
C ARG A 258 -12.09 14.45 -28.10
N ALA A 259 -12.15 13.22 -27.62
CA ALA A 259 -11.08 12.24 -27.82
C ALA A 259 -10.96 11.79 -29.29
N ALA A 260 -12.09 11.56 -29.96
CA ALA A 260 -12.15 11.21 -31.37
C ALA A 260 -11.60 12.31 -32.28
N VAL A 261 -11.92 13.58 -31.99
CA VAL A 261 -11.36 14.74 -32.72
C VAL A 261 -9.84 14.81 -32.53
N GLN A 262 -9.35 14.63 -31.30
CA GLN A 262 -7.90 14.60 -31.03
C GLN A 262 -7.19 13.44 -31.75
N ALA A 263 -7.89 12.33 -31.98
CA ALA A 263 -7.38 11.17 -32.70
C ALA A 263 -7.42 11.34 -34.24
N GLY A 264 -8.01 12.41 -34.77
CA GLY A 264 -8.02 12.73 -36.20
C GLY A 264 -9.22 12.19 -36.98
N VAL A 265 -10.40 12.05 -36.35
CA VAL A 265 -11.68 11.82 -37.04
C VAL A 265 -12.01 13.00 -37.96
N VAL A 266 -12.53 12.72 -39.15
CA VAL A 266 -12.82 13.71 -40.21
C VAL A 266 -14.15 14.41 -39.96
N TYR A 267 -15.14 13.69 -39.43
CA TYR A 267 -16.45 14.23 -39.09
C TYR A 267 -16.98 13.52 -37.84
N VAL A 268 -17.58 14.27 -36.92
CA VAL A 268 -18.22 13.69 -35.73
C VAL A 268 -19.55 14.37 -35.42
N ALA A 269 -20.57 13.57 -35.15
CA ALA A 269 -21.88 14.04 -34.71
C ALA A 269 -22.45 13.15 -33.62
N ILE A 270 -23.25 13.73 -32.72
CA ILE A 270 -23.96 13.00 -31.67
C ILE A 270 -25.44 12.91 -32.08
N LEU A 271 -26.00 11.70 -32.13
CA LEU A 271 -27.42 11.47 -32.35
C LEU A 271 -28.23 11.91 -31.14
N ILE A 272 -29.35 12.58 -31.39
CA ILE A 272 -30.32 12.96 -30.37
C ILE A 272 -31.37 11.85 -30.30
N PRO A 273 -31.47 11.08 -29.18
CA PRO A 273 -32.48 10.05 -29.04
C PRO A 273 -33.91 10.66 -29.10
N PRO A 274 -34.89 10.02 -29.75
CA PRO A 274 -36.24 10.57 -29.90
C PRO A 274 -36.92 10.84 -28.56
N ASP A 275 -37.62 11.96 -28.44
CA ASP A 275 -38.25 12.41 -27.19
C ASP A 275 -39.33 11.46 -26.65
N ASP A 276 -40.00 10.71 -27.53
CA ASP A 276 -41.07 9.75 -27.21
C ASP A 276 -40.56 8.42 -26.60
N LYS A 277 -39.25 8.17 -26.63
CA LYS A 277 -38.63 6.95 -26.08
C LYS A 277 -38.38 6.99 -24.57
N PRO A 278 -38.41 5.84 -23.86
CA PRO A 278 -38.18 5.81 -22.41
C PRO A 278 -36.75 6.21 -22.02
N SER A 279 -36.55 6.58 -20.75
CA SER A 279 -35.21 6.83 -20.22
C SER A 279 -34.35 5.57 -20.30
N LYS A 280 -33.06 5.73 -20.66
CA LYS A 280 -32.08 4.66 -20.94
C LYS A 280 -32.31 3.85 -22.21
N TRP A 281 -33.16 4.34 -23.11
CA TRP A 281 -33.29 3.74 -24.44
C TRP A 281 -31.97 3.85 -25.21
N ASP A 282 -31.55 2.75 -25.84
CA ASP A 282 -30.27 2.61 -26.54
C ASP A 282 -30.43 1.95 -27.94
N ALA A 283 -29.32 1.75 -28.65
CA ALA A 283 -29.32 1.13 -29.98
C ALA A 283 -29.75 -0.36 -29.96
N ALA A 284 -29.54 -1.08 -28.85
CA ALA A 284 -29.99 -2.46 -28.73
C ALA A 284 -31.53 -2.52 -28.61
N ASP A 285 -32.14 -1.61 -27.85
CA ASP A 285 -33.59 -1.48 -27.74
C ASP A 285 -34.23 -1.13 -29.09
N ALA A 286 -33.63 -0.21 -29.85
CA ALA A 286 -34.09 0.15 -31.20
C ALA A 286 -34.16 -1.07 -32.14
N THR A 287 -33.16 -1.94 -32.05
CA THR A 287 -33.06 -3.16 -32.88
C THR A 287 -34.09 -4.21 -32.45
N ILE A 288 -34.34 -4.35 -31.14
CA ILE A 288 -35.34 -5.28 -30.57
C ILE A 288 -36.76 -4.84 -30.93
N GLU A 289 -37.03 -3.54 -30.94
CA GLU A 289 -38.32 -2.97 -31.34
C GLU A 289 -38.62 -3.10 -32.84
N GLY A 290 -37.68 -3.63 -33.64
CA GLY A 290 -37.83 -3.81 -35.08
C GLY A 290 -37.81 -2.49 -35.86
N MET A 291 -37.22 -1.42 -35.28
CA MET A 291 -37.05 -0.15 -35.97
C MET A 291 -36.12 -0.32 -37.18
N ASN A 292 -36.40 0.38 -38.27
CA ASN A 292 -35.47 0.47 -39.39
C ASN A 292 -34.28 1.36 -39.01
N VAL A 293 -33.25 0.75 -38.42
CA VAL A 293 -32.09 1.48 -37.88
C VAL A 293 -31.31 2.22 -38.97
N HIS A 294 -31.23 1.68 -40.19
CA HIS A 294 -30.58 2.36 -41.33
C HIS A 294 -31.27 3.67 -41.71
N GLU A 295 -32.60 3.65 -41.76
CA GLU A 295 -33.40 4.84 -42.04
C GLU A 295 -33.37 5.84 -40.88
N PHE A 296 -33.31 5.35 -39.64
CA PHE A 296 -33.15 6.18 -38.46
C PHE A 296 -31.80 6.91 -38.47
N LEU A 297 -30.69 6.22 -38.67
CA LEU A 297 -29.35 6.85 -38.72
C LEU A 297 -29.21 7.88 -39.85
N ALA A 298 -29.93 7.69 -40.96
CA ALA A 298 -29.92 8.62 -42.08
C ALA A 298 -30.69 9.92 -41.81
N ASN A 299 -31.75 9.87 -41.00
CA ASN A 299 -32.73 10.97 -40.86
C ASN A 299 -32.85 11.54 -39.43
N ALA A 300 -32.25 10.89 -38.43
CA ALA A 300 -32.33 11.31 -37.04
C ALA A 300 -31.70 12.68 -36.82
N GLU A 301 -32.29 13.46 -35.91
CA GLU A 301 -31.73 14.71 -35.46
C GLU A 301 -30.37 14.46 -34.80
N ARG A 302 -29.38 15.28 -35.15
CA ARG A 302 -28.02 15.14 -34.67
C ARG A 302 -27.39 16.49 -34.40
N GLN A 303 -26.57 16.53 -33.36
CA GLN A 303 -25.75 17.69 -33.04
C GLN A 303 -24.40 17.54 -33.73
N GLU A 304 -24.16 18.35 -34.76
CA GLU A 304 -22.85 18.45 -35.41
C GLU A 304 -21.87 19.22 -34.53
N MET A 305 -20.65 18.70 -34.41
CA MET A 305 -19.59 19.35 -33.66
C MET A 305 -18.56 19.89 -34.65
N HIS A 306 -18.78 21.13 -35.13
CA HIS A 306 -17.86 21.78 -36.06
C HIS A 306 -16.51 22.04 -35.37
N HIS A 307 -15.46 21.41 -35.87
CA HIS A 307 -14.09 21.80 -35.60
C HIS A 307 -13.57 22.56 -36.82
N THR A 308 -13.13 23.81 -36.63
CA THR A 308 -12.52 24.58 -37.71
C THR A 308 -11.15 24.00 -37.99
N VAL A 309 -11.04 23.17 -39.03
CA VAL A 309 -9.74 22.81 -39.60
C VAL A 309 -9.18 24.07 -40.26
N TRP A 310 -8.08 24.60 -39.73
CA TRP A 310 -7.31 25.63 -40.44
C TRP A 310 -6.54 24.95 -41.56
N ASP A 311 -7.16 24.82 -42.74
CA ASP A 311 -6.45 24.46 -43.96
C ASP A 311 -5.74 25.71 -44.50
N GLY A 312 -4.46 25.55 -44.80
CA GLY A 312 -3.62 26.61 -45.33
C GLY A 312 -3.71 26.67 -46.85
N THR A 313 -4.89 26.91 -47.44
CA THR A 313 -4.99 27.22 -48.88
C THR A 313 -6.27 27.98 -49.23
N ASN A 314 -6.23 29.31 -49.25
CA ASN A 314 -6.87 30.09 -50.32
C ASN A 314 -6.51 31.58 -50.25
N GLN A 315 -5.70 32.02 -51.21
CA GLN A 315 -5.72 33.40 -51.68
C GLN A 315 -6.95 33.56 -52.58
N GLN A 316 -7.81 34.54 -52.30
CA GLN A 316 -8.31 35.51 -53.29
C GLN A 316 -9.28 36.54 -52.66
N ASN A 317 -8.77 37.77 -52.54
CA ASN A 317 -9.36 39.00 -53.06
C ASN A 317 -10.85 39.33 -52.75
N THR A 318 -11.12 40.39 -51.97
CA THR A 318 -11.59 41.70 -52.49
C THR A 318 -12.11 42.65 -51.39
N ALA A 319 -11.73 43.93 -51.56
CA ALA A 319 -12.43 45.17 -51.19
C ALA A 319 -12.48 45.67 -49.72
N MET A 320 -11.66 46.70 -49.46
CA MET A 320 -12.01 47.86 -48.60
C MET A 320 -13.07 48.75 -49.30
N PRO A 321 -13.93 49.51 -48.57
CA PRO A 321 -13.60 50.88 -48.12
C PRO A 321 -14.11 51.24 -46.69
N CYS A 322 -13.28 51.82 -45.80
CA CYS A 322 -13.15 53.25 -45.43
C CYS A 322 -14.40 53.87 -44.75
N PHE A 323 -14.39 54.27 -43.46
CA PHE A 323 -14.07 55.61 -42.87
C PHE A 323 -14.50 55.64 -41.36
N PRO A 324 -14.24 56.67 -40.52
CA PRO A 324 -13.01 57.42 -40.19
C PRO A 324 -12.60 57.38 -38.69
N CYS A 325 -11.32 57.70 -38.48
CA CYS A 325 -10.61 58.32 -37.35
C CYS A 325 -11.37 58.69 -36.05
N ARG A 326 -10.79 58.27 -34.91
CA ARG A 326 -10.56 59.13 -33.73
C ARG A 326 -9.41 58.58 -32.86
N ASP A 327 -8.35 59.38 -32.83
CA ASP A 327 -7.31 59.57 -31.82
C ASP A 327 -7.24 58.57 -30.65
N GLU A 328 -6.26 57.68 -30.71
CA GLU A 328 -5.62 57.08 -29.54
C GLU A 328 -4.11 57.36 -29.65
N PRO A 329 -3.45 57.82 -28.58
CA PRO A 329 -2.06 58.29 -28.64
C PRO A 329 -1.10 57.15 -28.96
N PHE A 330 -0.09 57.49 -29.76
CA PHE A 330 1.07 56.68 -30.07
C PHE A 330 1.77 56.24 -28.77
N VAL A 331 1.62 54.97 -28.39
CA VAL A 331 2.47 54.34 -27.37
C VAL A 331 3.76 53.93 -28.08
N ASP A 332 4.83 54.60 -27.69
CA ASP A 332 6.22 54.30 -27.98
C ASP A 332 6.58 52.86 -27.55
N ASP A 333 6.88 51.99 -28.51
CA ASP A 333 7.16 50.56 -28.31
C ASP A 333 8.62 50.30 -27.85
N SER A 334 9.26 51.27 -27.17
CA SER A 334 10.64 51.16 -26.70
C SER A 334 10.81 50.65 -25.25
N GLN A 335 9.78 50.05 -24.64
CA GLN A 335 9.84 49.45 -23.29
C GLN A 335 9.50 47.94 -23.21
N GLN A 336 9.85 47.13 -24.21
CA GLN A 336 9.52 45.69 -24.20
C GLN A 336 10.48 44.74 -23.44
N ASP A 337 11.45 45.24 -22.66
CA ASP A 337 12.36 44.36 -21.90
C ASP A 337 12.37 44.58 -20.39
N VAL A 338 11.25 45.04 -19.83
CA VAL A 338 11.04 45.09 -18.38
C VAL A 338 10.25 43.87 -17.93
N TRP A 339 10.90 42.95 -17.23
CA TRP A 339 10.23 41.80 -16.61
C TRP A 339 9.27 42.25 -15.50
N PRO A 340 8.00 41.78 -15.49
CA PRO A 340 7.10 41.98 -14.36
C PRO A 340 7.64 41.28 -13.11
N ASP A 341 7.21 41.71 -11.93
CA ASP A 341 7.57 41.03 -10.68
C ASP A 341 6.90 39.65 -10.63
N PRO A 342 7.65 38.58 -10.30
CA PRO A 342 7.09 37.23 -10.26
C PRO A 342 6.07 37.10 -9.13
N THR A 343 4.87 36.61 -9.46
CA THR A 343 3.86 36.23 -8.45
C THR A 343 4.42 35.05 -7.65
N PRO A 344 4.44 35.08 -6.31
CA PRO A 344 4.93 33.95 -5.54
C PRO A 344 4.20 32.65 -5.94
N ILE A 345 4.96 31.63 -6.39
CA ILE A 345 4.47 30.24 -6.36
C ILE A 345 4.08 30.00 -4.89
N SER A 346 2.85 29.54 -4.65
CA SER A 346 2.15 29.53 -3.35
C SER A 346 3.05 29.31 -2.12
N GLN A 347 2.64 29.88 -0.98
CA GLN A 347 3.37 29.88 0.30
C GLN A 347 3.63 28.49 0.95
N GLY A 348 3.51 27.38 0.22
CA GLY A 348 3.48 26.01 0.76
C GLY A 348 4.83 25.38 1.14
N HIS A 349 5.96 26.09 1.03
CA HIS A 349 7.27 25.52 1.36
C HIS A 349 8.08 26.45 2.26
N GLU A 350 7.58 26.75 3.47
CA GLU A 350 8.50 27.10 4.55
C GLU A 350 9.59 26.00 4.64
N ALA A 351 10.84 26.41 4.77
CA ALA A 351 11.92 25.46 5.01
C ALA A 351 11.62 24.71 6.32
N PRO A 352 11.89 23.39 6.39
CA PRO A 352 11.70 22.66 7.64
C PRO A 352 12.51 23.34 8.74
N ARG A 353 11.89 23.58 9.88
CA ARG A 353 12.60 24.11 11.06
C ARG A 353 13.63 23.07 11.52
N PRO A 354 14.76 23.47 12.11
CA PRO A 354 15.64 22.55 12.80
C PRO A 354 14.87 21.82 13.92
N TYR A 355 15.14 20.53 14.10
CA TYR A 355 14.56 19.77 15.20
C TYR A 355 15.10 20.30 16.54
N PRO A 356 14.24 20.57 17.55
CA PRO A 356 14.67 21.12 18.83
C PRO A 356 15.38 20.04 19.66
N LEU A 357 16.71 19.99 19.60
CA LEU A 357 17.51 18.97 20.29
C LEU A 357 17.89 19.38 21.71
N ASP A 358 17.93 20.68 21.96
CA ASP A 358 18.22 21.30 23.26
C ASP A 358 17.16 20.99 24.32
N VAL A 359 15.93 20.69 23.90
CA VAL A 359 14.82 20.34 24.79
C VAL A 359 14.78 18.85 25.18
N LEU A 360 15.67 18.03 24.61
CA LEU A 360 15.74 16.61 24.94
C LEU A 360 16.61 16.37 26.19
N PRO A 361 16.28 15.34 26.99
CA PRO A 361 17.16 14.82 28.04
C PRO A 361 18.57 14.59 27.52
N SER A 362 19.57 14.98 28.31
CA SER A 362 20.99 14.92 27.91
C SER A 362 21.40 13.54 27.43
N VAL A 363 20.97 12.47 28.11
CA VAL A 363 21.26 11.08 27.74
C VAL A 363 20.79 10.75 26.32
N LEU A 364 19.59 11.19 25.92
CA LEU A 364 19.05 10.96 24.57
C LEU A 364 19.72 11.90 23.55
N ARG A 365 19.91 13.16 23.91
CA ARG A 365 20.52 14.17 23.04
C ARG A 365 21.94 13.78 22.64
N ASP A 366 22.75 13.40 23.62
CA ASP A 366 24.17 13.08 23.42
C ASP A 366 24.31 11.77 22.62
N ALA A 367 23.48 10.76 22.91
CA ALA A 367 23.37 9.56 22.09
C ALA A 367 22.94 9.87 20.65
N ALA A 368 21.97 10.76 20.45
CA ALA A 368 21.52 11.16 19.12
C ALA A 368 22.63 11.86 18.32
N TYR A 369 23.40 12.76 18.94
CA TYR A 369 24.55 13.40 18.29
C TYR A 369 25.62 12.38 17.90
N GLU A 370 25.92 11.43 18.79
CA GLU A 370 26.92 10.40 18.52
C GLU A 370 26.49 9.47 17.37
N VAL A 371 25.25 9.00 17.37
CA VAL A 371 24.72 8.18 16.27
C VAL A 371 24.68 8.98 14.96
N ALA A 372 24.28 10.25 15.01
CA ALA A 372 24.25 11.11 13.84
C ALA A 372 25.64 11.34 13.25
N ARG A 373 26.65 11.57 14.10
CA ARG A 373 28.06 11.69 13.72
C ARG A 373 28.56 10.40 13.06
N PHE A 374 28.39 9.26 13.73
CA PHE A 374 28.90 7.96 13.27
C PHE A 374 28.22 7.50 11.97
N VAL A 375 26.89 7.57 11.91
CA VAL A 375 26.12 7.08 10.76
C VAL A 375 26.04 8.11 9.62
N LYS A 376 26.28 9.40 9.91
CA LYS A 376 26.14 10.53 8.99
C LYS A 376 24.72 10.68 8.45
N VAL A 377 23.80 10.82 9.39
CA VAL A 377 22.38 11.09 9.17
C VAL A 377 21.99 12.38 9.90
N PRO A 378 20.88 13.04 9.52
CA PRO A 378 20.39 14.16 10.30
C PRO A 378 20.12 13.74 11.74
N VAL A 379 20.59 14.53 12.71
CA VAL A 379 20.50 14.24 14.14
C VAL A 379 19.06 14.08 14.68
N ALA A 380 18.09 14.68 13.99
CA ALA A 380 16.67 14.42 14.24
C ALA A 380 16.28 12.94 14.09
N SER A 381 16.97 12.19 13.22
CA SER A 381 16.69 10.76 13.00
C SER A 381 16.91 9.93 14.26
N PRO A 382 18.12 9.82 14.84
CA PRO A 382 18.31 9.06 16.06
C PRO A 382 17.57 9.65 17.26
N ALA A 383 17.39 10.98 17.33
CA ALA A 383 16.63 11.62 18.40
C ALA A 383 15.17 11.15 18.47
N VAL A 384 14.45 11.15 17.35
CA VAL A 384 13.04 10.73 17.27
C VAL A 384 12.89 9.22 17.48
N ILE A 385 13.83 8.42 16.97
CA ILE A 385 13.84 6.97 17.21
C ILE A 385 14.02 6.70 18.71
N GLY A 386 14.99 7.34 19.36
CA GLY A 386 15.23 7.16 20.79
C GLY A 386 14.07 7.64 21.66
N LEU A 387 13.41 8.75 21.31
CA LEU A 387 12.18 9.19 21.97
C LEU A 387 11.06 8.14 21.87
N SER A 388 10.93 7.49 20.71
CA SER A 388 9.95 6.43 20.49
C SER A 388 10.28 5.14 21.25
N VAL A 389 11.57 4.81 21.37
CA VAL A 389 12.04 3.68 22.19
C VAL A 389 11.78 3.96 23.67
N ALA A 390 12.00 5.18 24.14
CA ALA A 390 11.66 5.60 25.49
C ALA A 390 10.14 5.50 25.77
N ALA A 391 9.32 6.01 24.86
CA ALA A 391 7.86 5.93 24.97
C ALA A 391 7.35 4.47 25.07
N LEU A 392 7.91 3.57 24.26
CA LEU A 392 7.68 2.12 24.36
C LEU A 392 8.17 1.57 25.70
N SER A 393 9.35 1.96 26.14
CA SER A 393 9.96 1.47 27.38
C SER A 393 9.19 1.92 28.62
N ILE A 394 8.48 3.04 28.56
CA ILE A 394 7.54 3.44 29.61
C ILE A 394 6.23 2.64 29.49
N GLY A 395 5.62 2.61 28.30
CA GLY A 395 4.45 1.79 28.01
C GLY A 395 3.26 2.06 28.94
N LYS A 396 2.52 1.02 29.33
CA LYS A 396 1.35 1.12 30.22
C LYS A 396 1.72 1.25 31.71
N ARG A 397 3.01 1.25 32.05
CA ARG A 397 3.48 1.40 33.44
C ARG A 397 3.29 2.81 33.97
N ALA A 398 3.27 3.81 33.10
CA ALA A 398 2.95 5.18 33.48
C ALA A 398 1.82 5.77 32.62
N LYS A 399 1.12 6.74 33.20
CA LYS A 399 0.16 7.59 32.50
C LYS A 399 0.19 8.99 33.08
N ILE A 400 -0.05 9.97 32.24
CA ILE A 400 -0.15 11.38 32.63
C ILE A 400 -1.60 11.81 32.69
N GLN A 401 -1.96 12.55 33.73
CA GLN A 401 -3.23 13.22 33.88
C GLN A 401 -3.16 14.61 33.23
N GLU A 402 -3.76 14.76 32.05
CA GLU A 402 -3.84 16.06 31.38
C GLU A 402 -4.80 17.00 32.12
N ARG A 403 -5.96 16.47 32.51
CA ARG A 403 -7.01 17.14 33.28
C ARG A 403 -7.73 16.12 34.16
N SER A 404 -8.51 16.57 35.14
CA SER A 404 -9.34 15.66 35.93
C SER A 404 -10.23 14.79 35.03
N GLY A 405 -10.07 13.46 35.12
CA GLY A 405 -10.78 12.50 34.28
C GLY A 405 -10.14 12.20 32.91
N LEU A 406 -9.11 12.93 32.48
CA LEU A 406 -8.45 12.76 31.18
C LEU A 406 -7.00 12.29 31.36
N TYR A 407 -6.72 11.07 30.91
CA TYR A 407 -5.44 10.39 31.11
C TYR A 407 -4.86 9.87 29.81
N HIS A 408 -3.53 9.90 29.68
CA HIS A 408 -2.84 9.42 28.50
C HIS A 408 -1.63 8.53 28.85
N HIS A 409 -1.51 7.42 28.13
CA HIS A 409 -0.26 6.67 28.05
C HIS A 409 0.69 7.33 27.04
N PRO A 410 2.01 7.07 27.08
CA PRO A 410 2.99 7.62 26.14
C PRO A 410 2.90 6.88 24.79
N ALA A 411 1.78 7.06 24.08
CA ALA A 411 1.55 6.50 22.76
C ALA A 411 1.74 7.59 21.69
N LEU A 412 2.85 7.52 20.96
CA LEU A 412 3.26 8.47 19.92
C LEU A 412 3.38 7.76 18.56
N PHE A 413 3.06 8.47 17.48
CA PHE A 413 3.27 8.00 16.10
C PHE A 413 4.18 8.97 15.37
N HIS A 414 5.46 8.61 15.26
CA HIS A 414 6.46 9.32 14.49
C HIS A 414 6.61 8.74 13.07
N ALA A 415 6.61 9.62 12.07
CA ALA A 415 6.91 9.28 10.68
C ALA A 415 8.11 10.10 10.20
N LEU A 416 9.28 9.48 10.15
CA LEU A 416 10.51 10.07 9.65
C LEU A 416 10.51 10.00 8.12
N ILE A 417 10.43 11.15 7.45
CA ILE A 417 10.32 11.23 5.99
C ILE A 417 11.73 11.42 5.41
N ALA A 418 12.22 10.41 4.71
CA ALA A 418 13.57 10.39 4.14
C ALA A 418 13.58 9.72 2.76
N ALA A 419 14.32 10.31 1.83
CA ALA A 419 14.49 9.80 0.46
C ALA A 419 15.21 8.43 0.43
N SER A 420 15.25 7.82 -0.75
CA SER A 420 16.05 6.61 -0.96
C SER A 420 17.54 6.93 -0.81
N GLY A 421 18.30 6.05 -0.15
CA GLY A 421 19.73 6.24 0.08
C GLY A 421 20.10 7.03 1.34
N GLU A 422 19.15 7.46 2.16
CA GLU A 422 19.40 8.29 3.37
C GLU A 422 19.90 7.51 4.60
N ARG A 423 20.41 6.28 4.45
CA ARG A 423 20.90 5.43 5.57
C ARG A 423 19.84 5.25 6.68
N LYS A 424 18.63 4.80 6.30
CA LYS A 424 17.47 4.64 7.21
C LYS A 424 17.63 3.57 8.30
N SER A 425 18.16 2.41 7.94
CA SER A 425 18.22 1.25 8.84
C SER A 425 19.29 1.34 9.96
N PRO A 426 20.50 1.86 9.71
CA PRO A 426 21.54 1.95 10.74
C PRO A 426 21.17 2.73 12.03
N PRO A 427 20.56 3.94 11.98
CA PRO A 427 20.20 4.65 13.21
C PRO A 427 19.11 3.91 13.99
N PHE A 428 18.18 3.21 13.30
CA PHE A 428 17.22 2.32 13.95
C PHE A 428 17.93 1.23 14.75
N LYS A 429 18.82 0.48 14.09
CA LYS A 429 19.54 -0.65 14.71
C LYS A 429 20.33 -0.24 15.96
N ILE A 430 20.96 0.94 15.93
CA ILE A 430 21.74 1.41 17.09
C ILE A 430 20.81 1.86 18.22
N MET A 431 19.77 2.65 17.90
CA MET A 431 18.87 3.18 18.94
C MET A 431 17.92 2.14 19.54
N THR A 432 17.65 1.02 18.85
CA THR A 432 16.85 -0.12 19.37
C THR A 432 17.68 -1.21 20.04
N ARG A 433 19.02 -1.08 20.06
CA ARG A 433 19.93 -2.13 20.54
C ARG A 433 19.63 -2.59 21.96
N SER A 434 19.43 -1.67 22.90
CA SER A 434 19.11 -1.99 24.30
C SER A 434 17.78 -2.73 24.46
N LEU A 435 16.78 -2.38 23.64
CA LEU A 435 15.49 -3.07 23.61
C LEU A 435 15.63 -4.51 23.09
N GLU A 436 16.40 -4.71 22.03
CA GLU A 436 16.66 -6.05 21.46
C GLU A 436 17.44 -6.93 22.44
N GLN A 437 18.48 -6.38 23.08
CA GLN A 437 19.26 -7.07 24.11
C GLN A 437 18.40 -7.48 25.31
N TRP A 438 17.48 -6.61 25.75
CA TRP A 438 16.54 -6.96 26.82
C TRP A 438 15.60 -8.11 26.41
N ILE A 439 15.06 -8.08 25.19
CA ILE A 439 14.20 -9.15 24.67
C ILE A 439 14.95 -10.50 24.60
N GLU A 440 16.20 -10.48 24.15
CA GLU A 440 17.06 -11.67 24.10
C GLU A 440 17.34 -12.21 25.51
N GLY A 441 17.67 -11.33 26.47
CA GLY A 441 17.91 -11.71 27.86
C GLY A 441 16.69 -12.32 28.56
N GLU A 442 15.49 -11.87 28.23
CA GLU A 442 14.23 -12.42 28.78
C GLU A 442 13.79 -13.75 28.15
N LEU A 443 14.39 -14.15 27.03
CA LEU A 443 13.89 -15.28 26.24
C LEU A 443 14.05 -16.62 26.97
N ASP A 444 15.19 -16.86 27.62
CA ASP A 444 15.44 -18.10 28.35
C ASP A 444 14.50 -18.25 29.55
N ALA A 445 14.36 -17.20 30.36
CA ALA A 445 13.41 -17.17 31.49
C ALA A 445 11.96 -17.29 31.01
N TYR A 446 11.62 -16.75 29.84
CA TYR A 446 10.31 -16.95 29.22
C TYR A 446 10.09 -18.42 28.81
N GLN A 447 11.04 -19.06 28.15
CA GLN A 447 10.90 -20.47 27.74
C GLN A 447 10.74 -21.39 28.95
N GLN A 448 11.50 -21.15 30.02
CA GLN A 448 11.36 -21.88 31.28
C GLN A 448 9.95 -21.73 31.87
N ARG A 449 9.46 -20.48 31.99
CA ARG A 449 8.09 -20.21 32.49
C ARG A 449 7.01 -20.86 31.62
N VAL A 450 7.15 -20.83 30.29
CA VAL A 450 6.21 -21.48 29.37
C VAL A 450 6.21 -22.99 29.56
N ALA A 451 7.38 -23.62 29.72
CA ALA A 451 7.50 -25.05 29.98
C ALA A 451 6.87 -25.42 31.32
N GLU A 452 7.12 -24.66 32.39
CA GLU A 452 6.50 -24.86 33.71
C GLU A 452 4.97 -24.76 33.64
N VAL A 453 4.44 -23.72 32.97
CA VAL A 453 3.00 -23.56 32.77
C VAL A 453 2.41 -24.71 31.96
N ALA A 454 3.09 -25.15 30.90
CA ALA A 454 2.66 -26.29 30.10
C ALA A 454 2.61 -27.59 30.92
N SER A 455 3.65 -27.87 31.73
CA SER A 455 3.68 -29.03 32.62
C SER A 455 2.59 -28.98 33.70
N ASN A 456 2.39 -27.82 34.33
CA ASN A 456 1.31 -27.64 35.31
C ASN A 456 -0.07 -27.89 34.70
N ASN A 457 -0.31 -27.34 33.50
CA ASN A 457 -1.57 -27.53 32.80
C ASN A 457 -1.76 -28.98 32.32
N GLN A 458 -0.70 -29.71 31.96
CA GLN A 458 -0.79 -31.14 31.63
C GLN A 458 -1.18 -32.02 32.84
N VAL A 459 -0.66 -31.69 34.02
CA VAL A 459 -1.07 -32.36 35.27
C VAL A 459 -2.55 -32.08 35.53
N LEU A 460 -2.99 -30.83 35.35
CA LEU A 460 -4.40 -30.46 35.48
C LEU A 460 -5.30 -31.20 34.49
N ASP A 461 -4.89 -31.31 33.22
CA ASP A 461 -5.61 -32.08 32.19
C ASP A 461 -5.78 -33.55 32.60
N THR A 462 -4.77 -34.14 33.26
CA THR A 462 -4.83 -35.51 33.78
C THR A 462 -5.85 -35.64 34.91
N VAL A 463 -5.89 -34.67 35.84
CA VAL A 463 -6.88 -34.62 36.93
C VAL A 463 -8.29 -34.48 36.36
N LEU A 464 -8.49 -33.56 35.42
CA LEU A 464 -9.78 -33.33 34.75
C LEU A 464 -10.26 -34.57 33.99
N LEU A 465 -9.35 -35.29 33.33
CA LEU A 465 -9.66 -36.55 32.66
C LEU A 465 -10.07 -37.66 33.65
N ALA A 466 -9.43 -37.73 34.82
CA ALA A 466 -9.83 -38.66 35.88
C ALA A 466 -11.22 -38.34 36.44
N LEU A 467 -11.51 -37.05 36.70
CA LEU A 467 -12.84 -36.59 37.13
C LEU A 467 -13.91 -36.88 36.08
N LYS A 468 -13.62 -36.60 34.80
CA LYS A 468 -14.53 -36.90 33.68
C LYS A 468 -14.87 -38.39 33.60
N LYS A 469 -13.88 -39.27 33.80
CA LYS A 469 -14.12 -40.73 33.85
C LYS A 469 -15.01 -41.13 35.03
N GLN A 470 -14.84 -40.51 36.20
CA GLN A 470 -15.70 -40.77 37.37
C GLN A 470 -17.14 -40.28 37.13
N ALA A 471 -17.29 -39.11 36.52
CA ALA A 471 -18.59 -38.51 36.17
C ALA A 471 -19.35 -39.28 35.08
N SER A 472 -18.68 -40.16 34.34
CA SER A 472 -19.27 -40.96 33.25
C SER A 472 -19.70 -42.36 33.69
N ARG A 473 -19.66 -42.68 35.00
CA ARG A 473 -20.07 -43.99 35.52
C ARG A 473 -21.61 -44.16 35.44
N PRO A 474 -22.12 -45.35 35.12
CA PRO A 474 -23.55 -45.61 35.09
C PRO A 474 -24.16 -45.52 36.51
N ASN A 475 -25.44 -45.13 36.59
CA ASN A 475 -26.25 -45.03 37.83
C ASN A 475 -25.88 -43.90 38.81
N LEU A 476 -25.29 -42.81 38.33
CA LEU A 476 -25.10 -41.60 39.13
C LEU A 476 -26.42 -40.85 39.34
N SER A 477 -26.64 -40.33 40.54
CA SER A 477 -27.71 -39.36 40.80
C SER A 477 -27.38 -38.00 40.16
N GLU A 478 -28.41 -37.21 39.87
CA GLU A 478 -28.25 -35.84 39.32
C GLU A 478 -27.41 -34.94 40.25
N GLN A 479 -27.53 -35.14 41.57
CA GLN A 479 -26.72 -34.41 42.56
C GLN A 479 -25.23 -34.76 42.49
N GLU A 480 -24.89 -36.04 42.31
CA GLU A 480 -23.50 -36.50 42.16
C GLU A 480 -22.90 -36.01 40.84
N GLN A 481 -23.67 -36.06 39.75
CA GLN A 481 -23.24 -35.54 38.46
C GLN A 481 -22.95 -34.03 38.53
N GLN A 482 -23.82 -33.25 39.17
CA GLN A 482 -23.60 -31.82 39.38
C GLN A 482 -22.43 -31.52 40.33
N ALA A 483 -22.11 -32.41 41.28
CA ALA A 483 -20.93 -32.29 42.13
C ALA A 483 -19.64 -32.44 41.32
N PHE A 484 -19.56 -33.43 40.41
CA PHE A 484 -18.40 -33.59 39.53
C PHE A 484 -18.21 -32.41 38.57
N ILE A 485 -19.30 -31.87 37.99
CA ILE A 485 -19.23 -30.68 37.13
C ILE A 485 -18.65 -29.49 37.90
N ARG A 486 -19.12 -29.25 39.14
CA ARG A 486 -18.58 -28.19 39.99
C ARG A 486 -17.11 -28.41 40.33
N GLN A 487 -16.72 -29.64 40.64
CA GLN A 487 -15.32 -29.97 40.92
C GLN A 487 -14.42 -29.76 39.70
N MET A 488 -14.86 -30.20 38.51
CA MET A 488 -14.13 -29.95 37.27
C MET A 488 -14.00 -28.46 36.97
N ALA A 489 -15.06 -27.67 37.18
CA ALA A 489 -14.99 -26.21 37.03
C ALA A 489 -14.01 -25.57 38.02
N GLN A 490 -13.96 -26.02 39.28
CA GLN A 490 -12.99 -25.56 40.27
C GLN A 490 -11.54 -25.89 39.89
N GLU A 491 -11.29 -27.08 39.35
CA GLU A 491 -9.96 -27.44 38.84
C GLU A 491 -9.60 -26.61 37.60
N GLU A 492 -10.51 -26.44 36.64
CA GLU A 492 -10.26 -25.62 35.44
C GLU A 492 -9.89 -24.16 35.80
N CYS A 493 -10.47 -23.60 36.86
CA CYS A 493 -10.10 -22.27 37.37
C CYS A 493 -8.62 -22.16 37.83
N LYS A 494 -7.92 -23.28 38.05
CA LYS A 494 -6.49 -23.32 38.40
C LYS A 494 -5.59 -23.32 37.17
N ARG A 495 -6.15 -23.39 35.94
CA ARG A 495 -5.35 -23.36 34.71
C ARG A 495 -4.53 -22.07 34.64
N ILE A 496 -3.23 -22.22 34.42
CA ILE A 496 -2.31 -21.10 34.37
C ILE A 496 -2.19 -20.63 32.92
N ILE A 497 -2.35 -19.32 32.69
CA ILE A 497 -2.15 -18.71 31.37
C ILE A 497 -0.65 -18.46 31.18
N ALA A 498 -0.09 -18.92 30.06
CA ALA A 498 1.31 -18.68 29.74
C ALA A 498 1.60 -17.16 29.66
N PRO A 499 2.75 -16.69 30.17
CA PRO A 499 3.12 -15.29 30.05
C PRO A 499 3.22 -14.90 28.57
N PRO A 500 3.04 -13.62 28.20
CA PRO A 500 3.25 -13.18 26.84
C PRO A 500 4.73 -13.26 26.45
N HIS A 501 4.98 -13.51 25.16
CA HIS A 501 6.32 -13.47 24.59
C HIS A 501 7.01 -12.10 24.87
N PRO A 502 8.30 -12.05 25.24
CA PRO A 502 8.98 -10.81 25.64
C PRO A 502 8.98 -9.72 24.57
N ARG A 503 9.06 -10.09 23.29
CA ARG A 503 8.99 -9.17 22.15
C ARG A 503 7.82 -8.17 22.24
N MET A 504 8.15 -6.87 22.18
CA MET A 504 7.19 -5.77 22.35
C MET A 504 6.95 -4.93 21.09
N PHE A 505 7.60 -5.26 19.97
CA PHE A 505 7.44 -4.52 18.73
C PHE A 505 7.41 -5.43 17.49
N THR A 506 7.06 -4.85 16.35
CA THR A 506 7.13 -5.47 15.02
C THR A 506 7.58 -4.46 13.98
N SER A 507 8.19 -4.93 12.89
CA SER A 507 8.57 -4.09 11.74
C SER A 507 7.53 -4.11 10.62
N ASP A 508 6.76 -5.20 10.54
CA ASP A 508 5.69 -5.40 9.57
C ASP A 508 4.64 -6.34 10.19
N ALA A 509 3.37 -5.94 10.20
CA ALA A 509 2.27 -6.76 10.65
C ALA A 509 0.97 -6.31 10.00
N THR A 510 0.12 -7.27 9.64
CA THR A 510 -1.28 -6.97 9.33
C THR A 510 -2.00 -6.48 10.58
N GLU A 511 -3.08 -5.72 10.43
CA GLU A 511 -3.91 -5.26 11.56
C GLU A 511 -4.43 -6.42 12.42
N GLU A 512 -4.64 -7.59 11.80
CA GLU A 512 -5.03 -8.78 12.52
C GLU A 512 -3.96 -9.26 13.47
N ARG A 513 -2.74 -9.42 12.96
CA ARG A 513 -1.60 -9.85 13.78
C ARG A 513 -1.21 -8.79 14.81
N LEU A 514 -1.27 -7.51 14.45
CA LEU A 514 -1.01 -6.42 15.39
C LEU A 514 -2.00 -6.45 16.57
N PHE A 515 -3.30 -6.62 16.30
CA PHE A 515 -4.31 -6.77 17.35
C PHE A 515 -4.02 -7.95 18.27
N GLN A 516 -3.72 -9.12 17.71
CA GLN A 516 -3.41 -10.33 18.50
C GLN A 516 -2.20 -10.10 19.42
N ARG A 517 -1.14 -9.48 18.90
CA ARG A 517 0.07 -9.15 19.66
C ARG A 517 -0.23 -8.14 20.77
N MET A 518 -0.96 -7.07 20.48
CA MET A 518 -1.41 -6.11 21.49
C MET A 518 -2.28 -6.77 22.56
N HIS A 519 -3.28 -7.57 22.18
CA HIS A 519 -4.18 -8.25 23.11
C HIS A 519 -3.42 -9.17 24.07
N THR A 520 -2.51 -10.00 23.55
CA THR A 520 -1.68 -10.89 24.40
C THR A 520 -0.81 -10.13 25.40
N ARG A 521 -0.48 -8.87 25.11
CA ARG A 521 0.33 -7.99 25.97
C ARG A 521 -0.49 -6.93 26.71
N GLY A 522 -1.79 -7.17 26.94
CA GLY A 522 -2.63 -6.25 27.71
C GLY A 522 -2.82 -4.87 27.05
N GLY A 523 -2.64 -4.79 25.74
CA GLY A 523 -2.80 -3.59 24.92
C GLY A 523 -1.53 -2.80 24.65
N GLU A 524 -0.38 -3.21 25.15
CA GLU A 524 0.91 -2.53 24.92
C GLU A 524 1.70 -3.18 23.78
N TYR A 525 2.09 -2.38 22.77
CA TYR A 525 2.95 -2.83 21.68
C TYR A 525 3.58 -1.66 20.92
N ALA A 526 4.48 -1.96 19.97
CA ALA A 526 5.00 -0.98 19.04
C ALA A 526 5.17 -1.48 17.60
N VAL A 527 5.19 -0.53 16.67
CA VAL A 527 5.60 -0.73 15.28
C VAL A 527 6.86 0.11 15.05
N LEU A 528 8.03 -0.53 14.96
CA LEU A 528 9.33 0.11 14.78
C LEU A 528 9.95 -0.39 13.48
N SER A 529 10.16 0.48 12.49
CA SER A 529 10.70 0.06 11.18
C SER A 529 11.49 1.13 10.45
N GLY A 530 12.70 0.78 10.02
CA GLY A 530 13.47 1.56 9.04
C GLY A 530 12.85 1.61 7.63
N GLU A 531 11.84 0.77 7.37
CA GLU A 531 11.09 0.70 6.11
C GLU A 531 9.58 0.81 6.39
N GLY A 532 9.06 2.03 6.33
CA GLY A 532 7.68 2.37 6.69
C GLY A 532 6.65 2.12 5.59
N ARG A 533 7.07 1.85 4.34
CA ARG A 533 6.15 1.59 3.21
C ARG A 533 5.10 0.52 3.51
N PRO A 534 5.47 -0.69 4.01
CA PRO A 534 4.49 -1.73 4.36
C PRO A 534 3.49 -1.28 5.43
N VAL A 535 3.92 -0.48 6.41
CA VAL A 535 3.07 0.04 7.48
C VAL A 535 2.04 1.01 6.92
N PHE A 536 2.47 1.96 6.08
CA PHE A 536 1.55 2.90 5.42
C PHE A 536 0.64 2.21 4.39
N ASP A 537 1.14 1.19 3.68
CA ASP A 537 0.32 0.32 2.83
C ASP A 537 -0.79 -0.38 3.64
N ALA A 538 -0.47 -0.88 4.84
CA ALA A 538 -1.46 -1.49 5.73
C ALA A 538 -2.50 -0.46 6.21
N ILE A 539 -2.06 0.73 6.65
CA ILE A 539 -2.93 1.84 7.05
C ILE A 539 -3.87 2.27 5.91
N MET A 540 -3.38 2.32 4.67
CA MET A 540 -4.20 2.62 3.49
C MET A 540 -5.12 1.48 3.07
N GLY A 541 -5.14 0.35 3.80
CA GLY A 541 -6.08 -0.73 3.55
C GLY A 541 -5.67 -1.71 2.46
N LYS A 542 -4.37 -1.85 2.13
CA LYS A 542 -3.88 -2.83 1.14
C LYS A 542 -4.34 -4.26 1.44
N TYR A 543 -4.56 -4.59 2.71
CA TYR A 543 -5.03 -5.90 3.19
C TYR A 543 -6.53 -5.94 3.48
N SER A 544 -7.22 -4.82 3.27
CA SER A 544 -8.65 -4.62 3.51
C SER A 544 -9.39 -4.53 2.16
N GLY A 545 -10.68 -4.86 2.12
CA GLY A 545 -11.47 -4.75 0.88
C GLY A 545 -11.47 -3.31 0.33
N LYS A 546 -11.74 -3.16 -0.98
CA LYS A 546 -11.58 -1.93 -1.81
C LYS A 546 -12.13 -0.59 -1.29
N GLU A 547 -12.78 -0.54 -0.12
CA GLU A 547 -13.39 0.67 0.49
C GLU A 547 -13.04 0.88 1.98
N ARG A 548 -12.15 0.06 2.58
CA ARG A 548 -11.83 0.16 4.01
C ARG A 548 -10.35 0.48 4.23
N THR A 549 -10.07 1.49 5.05
CA THR A 549 -8.74 1.80 5.57
C THR A 549 -8.38 0.87 6.73
N GLY A 550 -7.08 0.72 6.98
CA GLY A 550 -6.52 -0.16 8.00
C GLY A 550 -5.99 0.55 9.25
N ASP A 551 -6.54 1.71 9.53
CA ASP A 551 -6.04 2.67 10.51
C ASP A 551 -6.70 2.55 11.89
N ALA A 552 -7.81 1.81 12.02
CA ALA A 552 -8.60 1.74 13.25
C ALA A 552 -7.79 1.27 14.47
N ILE A 553 -6.93 0.27 14.32
CA ILE A 553 -6.06 -0.21 15.41
C ILE A 553 -4.99 0.82 15.80
N TYR A 554 -4.47 1.56 14.82
CA TYR A 554 -3.49 2.61 15.06
C TYR A 554 -4.14 3.79 15.78
N LEU A 555 -5.33 4.19 15.32
CA LEU A 555 -6.13 5.26 15.90
C LEU A 555 -6.40 5.00 17.37
N ALA A 556 -6.99 3.85 17.68
CA ALA A 556 -7.34 3.46 19.04
C ALA A 556 -6.09 3.20 19.90
N GLY A 557 -5.05 2.58 19.36
CA GLY A 557 -3.77 2.38 20.06
C GLY A 557 -3.10 3.68 20.50
N ILE A 558 -3.28 4.77 19.74
CA ILE A 558 -2.73 6.09 20.08
C ILE A 558 -3.67 6.86 21.01
N SER A 559 -4.99 6.80 20.80
CA SER A 559 -5.96 7.53 21.65
C SER A 559 -6.18 6.86 23.00
N GLY A 560 -5.98 5.56 23.10
CA GLY A 560 -6.36 4.76 24.26
C GLY A 560 -7.83 4.31 24.23
N ASP A 561 -8.52 4.42 23.09
CA ASP A 561 -9.90 3.96 22.97
C ASP A 561 -9.97 2.44 23.00
N THR A 562 -10.92 1.88 23.76
CA THR A 562 -11.12 0.43 23.86
C THR A 562 -11.50 -0.15 22.49
N ILE A 563 -10.82 -1.24 22.10
CA ILE A 563 -11.10 -1.95 20.85
C ILE A 563 -11.67 -3.32 21.18
N THR A 564 -12.79 -3.67 20.57
CA THR A 564 -13.35 -5.03 20.59
C THR A 564 -13.22 -5.69 19.23
N ARG A 565 -13.09 -7.01 19.24
CA ARG A 565 -13.25 -7.86 18.07
C ARG A 565 -14.03 -9.09 18.47
N ASP A 566 -15.24 -9.14 17.97
CA ASP A 566 -16.16 -10.24 18.18
C ASP A 566 -16.20 -11.04 16.88
N ARG A 567 -15.68 -12.28 16.92
CA ARG A 567 -15.66 -13.18 15.76
C ARG A 567 -16.44 -14.43 16.08
N VAL A 568 -17.08 -14.99 15.04
CA VAL A 568 -17.59 -16.37 15.08
C VAL A 568 -16.38 -17.26 15.29
N GLY A 569 -16.17 -17.69 16.53
CA GLY A 569 -15.05 -18.53 16.91
C GLY A 569 -15.27 -19.97 16.46
N ASN A 570 -14.39 -20.85 16.94
CA ASN A 570 -14.41 -22.26 16.56
C ASN A 570 -15.28 -23.05 17.56
N GLU A 571 -15.06 -24.37 17.65
CA GLU A 571 -15.75 -25.31 18.56
C GLU A 571 -15.73 -24.90 20.05
N ASN A 572 -14.88 -23.93 20.42
CA ASN A 572 -14.73 -23.35 21.75
C ASN A 572 -15.61 -22.11 22.02
N GLY A 573 -16.51 -21.75 21.11
CA GLY A 573 -17.40 -20.59 21.23
C GLY A 573 -16.86 -19.32 20.55
N PRO A 574 -17.60 -18.19 20.60
CA PRO A 574 -17.19 -16.92 20.03
C PRO A 574 -15.85 -16.45 20.62
N GLU A 575 -14.96 -15.92 19.76
CA GLU A 575 -13.72 -15.30 20.20
C GLU A 575 -13.95 -13.81 20.46
N ASP A 576 -14.47 -13.49 21.64
CA ASP A 576 -14.64 -12.11 22.08
C ASP A 576 -13.30 -11.62 22.67
N ARG A 577 -12.62 -10.73 21.93
CA ARG A 577 -11.34 -10.16 22.35
C ARG A 577 -11.48 -8.66 22.52
N MET A 578 -11.08 -8.17 23.69
CA MET A 578 -11.16 -6.74 24.03
C MET A 578 -9.79 -6.24 24.50
N ILE A 579 -9.40 -5.06 24.02
CA ILE A 579 -8.20 -4.35 24.47
C ILE A 579 -8.64 -3.04 25.13
N ILE A 580 -8.53 -2.99 26.46
CA ILE A 580 -8.88 -1.80 27.26
C ILE A 580 -7.66 -0.87 27.35
N ASN A 581 -7.86 0.42 27.10
CA ASN A 581 -6.82 1.46 27.16
C ASN A 581 -5.53 1.02 26.44
N PRO A 582 -5.56 0.73 25.13
CA PRO A 582 -4.37 0.33 24.38
C PRO A 582 -3.30 1.44 24.39
N CYS A 583 -2.05 1.03 24.23
CA CYS A 583 -0.88 1.90 24.08
C CYS A 583 -0.02 1.36 22.93
N LEU A 584 -0.12 2.01 21.77
CA LEU A 584 0.64 1.67 20.58
C LEU A 584 1.61 2.79 20.22
N ASN A 585 2.90 2.49 20.28
CA ASN A 585 3.94 3.39 19.78
C ASN A 585 4.31 3.03 18.35
N VAL A 586 4.44 4.02 17.48
CA VAL A 586 4.81 3.82 16.08
C VAL A 586 5.97 4.74 15.73
N CYS A 587 7.06 4.18 15.22
CA CYS A 587 8.18 4.94 14.68
C CYS A 587 8.63 4.29 13.38
N VAL A 588 8.41 4.98 12.28
CA VAL A 588 8.72 4.44 10.95
C VAL A 588 9.45 5.45 10.08
N MET A 589 10.35 4.94 9.24
CA MET A 589 11.00 5.73 8.19
C MET A 589 10.38 5.48 6.83
N VAL A 590 9.79 6.50 6.22
CA VAL A 590 9.03 6.37 4.97
C VAL A 590 9.57 7.32 3.89
N GLN A 591 9.43 6.94 2.64
CA GLN A 591 9.81 7.79 1.51
C GLN A 591 8.83 8.96 1.33
N PRO A 592 9.29 10.13 0.85
CA PRO A 592 8.44 11.30 0.62
C PRO A 592 7.19 11.03 -0.22
N ASP A 593 7.34 10.32 -1.34
CA ASP A 593 6.22 10.00 -2.24
C ASP A 593 5.12 9.21 -1.52
N LYS A 594 5.52 8.22 -0.71
CA LYS A 594 4.56 7.39 0.02
C LYS A 594 3.85 8.16 1.12
N TYR A 595 4.58 9.00 1.86
CA TYR A 595 3.96 9.82 2.90
C TYR A 595 2.96 10.81 2.29
N LEU A 596 3.34 11.49 1.21
CA LEU A 596 2.47 12.45 0.52
C LEU A 596 1.23 11.76 -0.09
N GLU A 597 1.37 10.54 -0.62
CA GLU A 597 0.24 9.71 -1.04
C GLU A 597 -0.74 9.46 0.13
N THR A 598 -0.23 9.06 1.30
CA THR A 598 -1.06 8.84 2.49
C THR A 598 -1.70 10.13 3.00
N ALA A 599 -0.96 11.25 3.03
CA ALA A 599 -1.45 12.54 3.50
C ALA A 599 -2.56 13.13 2.61
N ARG A 600 -2.62 12.73 1.34
CA ARG A 600 -3.70 13.09 0.40
C ARG A 600 -4.93 12.20 0.51
N HIS A 601 -4.87 11.10 1.27
CA HIS A 601 -5.93 10.11 1.27
C HIS A 601 -7.18 10.62 2.03
N PRO A 602 -8.33 10.84 1.36
CA PRO A 602 -9.49 11.49 1.98
C PRO A 602 -10.05 10.73 3.18
N SER A 603 -10.15 9.40 3.09
CA SER A 603 -10.66 8.58 4.19
C SER A 603 -9.75 8.57 5.42
N LEU A 604 -8.44 8.71 5.25
CA LEU A 604 -7.48 8.76 6.38
C LEU A 604 -7.50 10.13 7.05
N ARG A 605 -7.77 11.20 6.29
CA ARG A 605 -8.05 12.52 6.88
C ARG A 605 -9.35 12.46 7.69
N ALA A 606 -10.42 11.92 7.09
CA ALA A 606 -11.74 11.81 7.72
C ALA A 606 -11.75 10.94 8.98
N SER A 607 -10.96 9.86 9.03
CA SER A 607 -10.83 9.02 10.22
C SER A 607 -10.01 9.68 11.34
N GLY A 608 -9.22 10.69 11.02
CA GLY A 608 -8.36 11.42 11.95
C GLY A 608 -7.05 10.72 12.29
N ILE A 609 -6.64 9.67 11.56
CA ILE A 609 -5.32 9.07 11.78
C ILE A 609 -4.19 10.05 11.41
N LEU A 610 -4.34 10.81 10.32
CA LEU A 610 -3.32 11.79 9.90
C LEU A 610 -3.04 12.84 10.99
N ALA A 611 -4.08 13.28 11.71
CA ALA A 611 -3.98 14.20 12.83
C ALA A 611 -3.18 13.66 14.05
N ARG A 612 -2.86 12.36 14.07
CA ARG A 612 -2.11 11.71 15.15
C ARG A 612 -0.70 11.30 14.73
N ILE A 613 -0.32 11.55 13.48
CA ILE A 613 1.04 11.30 12.98
C ILE A 613 1.85 12.58 13.18
N TRP A 614 3.03 12.43 13.78
CA TRP A 614 4.07 13.46 13.88
C TRP A 614 5.10 13.22 12.78
N PRO A 615 4.94 13.85 11.59
CA PRO A 615 5.95 13.79 10.55
C PRO A 615 7.19 14.56 10.97
N VAL A 616 8.35 14.09 10.51
CA VAL A 616 9.63 14.78 10.59
C VAL A 616 10.31 14.68 9.25
N TRP A 617 10.37 15.77 8.49
CA TRP A 617 11.06 15.78 7.21
C TRP A 617 12.56 15.89 7.38
N LEU A 618 13.28 14.81 7.08
CA LEU A 618 14.73 14.76 7.26
C LEU A 618 15.44 15.41 6.07
N PRO A 619 16.38 16.35 6.30
CA PRO A 619 17.17 16.92 5.22
C PRO A 619 18.08 15.85 4.60
N SER A 620 18.34 15.94 3.29
CA SER A 620 19.27 15.03 2.62
C SER A 620 20.70 15.39 2.95
N LEU A 621 21.50 14.41 3.41
CA LEU A 621 22.95 14.55 3.56
C LEU A 621 23.72 13.78 2.47
N VAL A 622 23.00 13.26 1.46
CA VAL A 622 23.61 12.56 0.34
C VAL A 622 24.49 13.54 -0.43
N GLY A 623 25.77 13.19 -0.61
CA GLY A 623 26.77 14.02 -1.29
C GLY A 623 27.58 14.93 -0.38
N THR A 624 27.18 15.14 0.88
CA THR A 624 27.92 15.98 1.85
C THR A 624 28.56 15.18 2.99
N ARG A 625 28.12 13.94 3.21
CA ARG A 625 28.63 13.03 4.25
C ARG A 625 29.93 12.30 3.87
N LEU A 626 31.02 13.02 3.66
CA LEU A 626 32.32 12.45 3.28
C LEU A 626 32.98 11.68 4.45
N GLU A 627 33.70 10.60 4.15
CA GLU A 627 34.50 9.81 5.11
C GLU A 627 35.94 10.33 5.16
N GLU A 628 36.48 10.39 6.38
CA GLU A 628 37.83 10.89 6.65
C GLU A 628 38.76 9.74 7.05
N MET A 629 40.06 9.87 6.75
CA MET A 629 41.04 8.90 7.22
C MET A 629 41.11 8.92 8.76
N ASN A 630 41.05 7.73 9.37
CA ASN A 630 41.06 7.54 10.82
C ASN A 630 39.85 8.16 11.56
N GLU A 631 38.70 8.28 10.89
CA GLU A 631 37.46 8.69 11.54
C GLU A 631 37.12 7.74 12.71
N PRO A 632 36.85 8.26 13.92
CA PRO A 632 36.59 7.43 15.08
C PRO A 632 35.26 6.67 14.91
N GLY A 633 35.28 5.39 15.28
CA GLY A 633 34.09 4.53 15.32
C GLY A 633 33.05 4.99 16.33
N LEU A 634 31.99 4.19 16.50
CA LEU A 634 30.93 4.47 17.45
C LEU A 634 31.47 4.48 18.88
N ASN A 635 31.19 5.54 19.63
CA ASN A 635 31.64 5.72 21.00
C ASN A 635 30.61 5.13 21.98
N GLU A 636 30.89 3.91 22.45
CA GLU A 636 30.02 3.19 23.38
C GLU A 636 29.84 3.92 24.72
N PHE A 637 30.82 4.69 25.19
CA PHE A 637 30.70 5.45 26.44
C PHE A 637 29.66 6.56 26.36
N ILE A 638 29.41 7.12 25.17
CA ILE A 638 28.37 8.14 24.98
C ILE A 638 26.98 7.49 24.89
N LEU A 639 26.89 6.27 24.34
CA LEU A 639 25.63 5.55 24.24
C LEU A 639 25.17 4.92 25.55
N GLN A 640 26.12 4.47 26.38
CA GLN A 640 25.85 3.71 27.60
C GLN A 640 24.81 4.37 28.53
N PRO A 641 24.85 5.67 28.85
CA PRO A 641 23.85 6.30 29.72
C PRO A 641 22.42 6.21 29.17
N TYR A 642 22.25 6.36 27.85
CA TYR A 642 20.95 6.19 27.21
C TYR A 642 20.48 4.73 27.31
N GLU A 643 21.36 3.78 27.03
CA GLU A 643 21.01 2.35 27.07
C GLU A 643 20.66 1.89 28.48
N GLU A 644 21.42 2.30 29.48
CA GLU A 644 21.15 2.04 30.90
C GLU A 644 19.82 2.66 31.34
N THR A 645 19.49 3.86 30.85
CA THR A 645 18.19 4.50 31.12
C THR A 645 17.04 3.68 30.54
N ILE A 646 17.16 3.25 29.28
CA ILE A 646 16.14 2.40 28.63
C ILE A 646 15.99 1.05 29.35
N LEU A 647 17.10 0.39 29.67
CA LEU A 647 17.09 -0.88 30.42
C LEU A 647 16.50 -0.70 31.83
N GLY A 648 16.82 0.41 32.49
CA GLY A 648 16.25 0.79 33.78
C GLY A 648 14.74 0.89 33.70
N LEU A 649 14.21 1.68 32.75
CA LEU A 649 12.78 1.81 32.49
C LEU A 649 12.12 0.45 32.22
N LEU A 650 12.75 -0.40 31.41
CA LEU A 650 12.24 -1.74 31.07
C LEU A 650 12.20 -2.70 32.26
N ASN A 651 13.17 -2.62 33.16
CA ASN A 651 13.29 -3.49 34.33
C ASN A 651 12.56 -2.96 35.58
N THR A 652 12.02 -1.74 35.53
CA THR A 652 11.29 -1.17 36.67
C THR A 652 10.09 -2.03 37.06
N VAL A 653 10.04 -2.40 38.34
CA VAL A 653 8.88 -3.03 38.96
C VAL A 653 7.81 -1.94 39.20
N PRO A 654 6.58 -2.10 38.68
CA PRO A 654 5.53 -1.11 38.90
C PRO A 654 5.20 -0.92 40.40
N PRO A 655 4.72 0.26 40.81
CA PRO A 655 4.25 0.50 42.18
C PRO A 655 3.14 -0.49 42.56
N GLN A 656 2.96 -0.77 43.85
CA GLN A 656 1.88 -1.64 44.34
C GLN A 656 0.77 -0.82 45.00
N LYS A 657 -0.48 -1.07 44.63
CA LYS A 657 -1.67 -0.52 45.29
C LYS A 657 -2.67 -1.62 45.58
N ASN A 658 -3.03 -1.80 46.86
CA ASN A 658 -3.90 -2.90 47.33
C ASN A 658 -3.42 -4.29 46.85
N ASP A 659 -2.13 -4.58 47.03
CA ASP A 659 -1.46 -5.83 46.61
C ASP A 659 -1.55 -6.14 45.10
N LYS A 660 -1.81 -5.12 44.27
CA LYS A 660 -1.85 -5.23 42.82
C LYS A 660 -0.88 -4.24 42.18
N PRO A 661 -0.24 -4.61 41.05
CA PRO A 661 0.53 -3.66 40.26
C PRO A 661 -0.34 -2.46 39.87
N ALA A 662 0.15 -1.26 40.19
CA ALA A 662 -0.45 0.02 39.87
C ALA A 662 0.33 0.69 38.73
N CYS A 663 -0.34 1.59 38.03
CA CYS A 663 0.25 2.44 37.00
C CYS A 663 0.74 3.73 37.67
N HIS A 664 2.00 4.10 37.46
CA HIS A 664 2.58 5.36 37.91
C HIS A 664 1.78 6.54 37.34
N LEU A 665 1.26 7.40 38.21
CA LEU A 665 0.44 8.54 37.82
C LEU A 665 1.26 9.83 37.82
N VAL A 666 1.43 10.41 36.64
CA VAL A 666 2.09 11.69 36.48
C VAL A 666 1.03 12.80 36.41
N LYS A 667 1.22 13.87 37.17
CA LYS A 667 0.36 15.07 37.14
C LYS A 667 1.15 16.26 36.59
N LEU A 668 0.46 17.25 36.04
CA LEU A 668 1.07 18.55 35.76
C LEU A 668 1.07 19.38 37.04
N SER A 669 2.19 20.03 37.35
CA SER A 669 2.25 21.08 38.38
C SER A 669 1.21 22.17 38.11
N PRO A 670 0.78 22.94 39.14
CA PRO A 670 -0.14 24.06 38.94
C PRO A 670 0.35 25.02 37.83
N GLU A 671 1.65 25.33 37.81
CA GLU A 671 2.29 26.19 36.83
C GLU A 671 2.32 25.55 35.43
N ALA A 672 2.68 24.28 35.32
CA ALA A 672 2.65 23.56 34.04
C ALA A 672 1.22 23.40 33.50
N SER A 673 0.24 23.17 34.38
CA SER A 673 -1.18 23.08 34.02
C SER A 673 -1.69 24.41 33.46
N GLU A 674 -1.27 25.52 34.07
CA GLU A 674 -1.60 26.86 33.59
C GLU A 674 -0.95 27.16 32.23
N SER A 675 0.35 26.87 32.07
CA SER A 675 1.02 27.02 30.76
C SER A 675 0.37 26.14 29.67
N ARG A 676 0.03 24.89 29.99
CA ARG A 676 -0.73 24.00 29.09
C ARG A 676 -2.08 24.58 28.70
N ARG A 677 -2.80 25.19 29.65
CA ARG A 677 -4.09 25.86 29.39
C ARG A 677 -3.91 27.04 28.44
N GLN A 678 -2.89 27.86 28.65
CA GLN A 678 -2.59 29.01 27.79
C GLN A 678 -2.26 28.56 26.36
N TRP A 679 -1.38 27.58 26.21
CA TRP A 679 -1.01 27.06 24.90
C TRP A 679 -2.19 26.40 24.18
N HIS A 680 -3.03 25.64 24.90
CA HIS A 680 -4.28 25.12 24.35
C HIS A 680 -5.17 26.22 23.79
N ASN A 681 -5.38 27.31 24.55
CA ASN A 681 -6.21 28.42 24.10
C ASN A 681 -5.60 29.14 22.89
N ILE A 682 -4.27 29.25 22.81
CA ILE A 682 -3.58 29.80 21.63
C ILE A 682 -3.89 28.95 20.39
N VAL A 683 -3.72 27.63 20.47
CA VAL A 683 -4.02 26.71 19.36
C VAL A 683 -5.51 26.78 18.97
N GLU A 684 -6.42 26.79 19.95
CA GLU A 684 -7.86 26.92 19.72
C GLU A 684 -8.23 28.21 18.98
N MET A 685 -7.64 29.35 19.38
CA MET A 685 -7.86 30.63 18.71
C MET A 685 -7.30 30.66 17.29
N GLN A 686 -6.25 29.90 16.99
CA GLN A 686 -5.69 29.81 15.64
C GLN A 686 -6.51 28.91 14.71
N MET A 687 -7.36 28.04 15.26
CA MET A 687 -8.27 27.20 14.48
C MET A 687 -9.56 27.94 14.05
N ALA A 688 -9.84 29.13 14.59
CA ALA A 688 -11.05 29.89 14.25
C ALA A 688 -11.10 30.30 12.76
N GLU A 689 -12.28 30.65 12.26
CA GLU A 689 -12.48 31.10 10.88
C GLU A 689 -11.59 32.30 10.55
N GLY A 690 -10.91 32.25 9.39
CA GLY A 690 -9.99 33.27 8.91
C GLY A 690 -8.62 33.30 9.62
N ARG A 691 -8.25 32.25 10.37
CA ARG A 691 -6.99 32.17 11.13
C ARG A 691 -6.06 31.09 10.60
N ASP A 692 -4.82 31.10 11.09
CA ASP A 692 -3.69 30.37 10.49
C ASP A 692 -3.83 28.84 10.52
N LEU A 693 -4.73 28.24 11.30
CA LEU A 693 -4.93 26.79 11.38
C LEU A 693 -6.33 26.34 10.95
N GLU A 694 -7.11 27.21 10.28
CA GLU A 694 -8.48 26.88 9.83
C GLU A 694 -8.55 25.66 8.89
N ASP A 695 -7.62 25.55 7.95
CA ASP A 695 -7.56 24.48 6.95
C ASP A 695 -7.13 23.13 7.53
N VAL A 696 -6.51 23.14 8.72
CA VAL A 696 -5.87 21.99 9.38
C VAL A 696 -6.37 21.81 10.83
N ARG A 697 -7.64 22.19 11.09
CA ARG A 697 -8.33 22.05 12.39
C ARG A 697 -8.23 20.63 12.96
N ASP A 698 -8.32 19.62 12.10
CA ASP A 698 -8.22 18.22 12.48
C ASP A 698 -6.87 17.91 13.13
N ILE A 699 -5.76 18.34 12.53
CA ILE A 699 -4.39 18.19 13.05
C ILE A 699 -4.19 19.04 14.31
N ALA A 700 -4.51 20.33 14.23
CA ALA A 700 -4.27 21.28 15.32
C ALA A 700 -4.98 20.88 16.61
N SER A 701 -6.21 20.37 16.52
CA SER A 701 -7.01 19.93 17.69
C SER A 701 -6.39 18.79 18.50
N LYS A 702 -5.40 18.06 17.96
CA LYS A 702 -4.71 16.93 18.63
C LYS A 702 -3.33 17.28 19.18
N ALA A 703 -2.79 18.44 18.81
CA ALA A 703 -1.42 18.83 19.17
C ALA A 703 -1.18 18.87 20.68
N VAL A 704 -2.15 19.38 21.44
CA VAL A 704 -1.97 19.61 22.88
C VAL A 704 -1.86 18.29 23.64
N SER A 705 -2.82 17.38 23.48
CA SER A 705 -2.78 16.08 24.16
C SER A 705 -1.59 15.23 23.71
N ALA A 706 -1.16 15.33 22.44
CA ALA A 706 0.04 14.65 21.97
C ALA A 706 1.31 15.20 22.66
N THR A 707 1.36 16.49 22.91
CA THR A 707 2.46 17.16 23.63
C THR A 707 2.49 16.80 25.11
N VAL A 708 1.33 16.65 25.75
CA VAL A 708 1.23 16.12 27.11
C VAL A 708 1.81 14.70 27.19
N LYS A 709 1.60 13.86 26.17
CA LYS A 709 2.26 12.54 26.09
C LYS A 709 3.77 12.65 25.95
N ALA A 710 4.27 13.60 25.17
CA ALA A 710 5.71 13.85 25.08
C ALA A 710 6.28 14.34 26.42
N ALA A 711 5.57 15.21 27.15
CA ALA A 711 5.99 15.67 28.48
C ALA A 711 6.19 14.50 29.46
N LEU A 712 5.28 13.50 29.44
CA LEU A 712 5.43 12.26 30.20
C LEU A 712 6.74 11.52 29.84
N VAL A 713 7.06 11.43 28.55
CA VAL A 713 8.28 10.74 28.09
C VAL A 713 9.54 11.51 28.52
N LEU A 714 9.57 12.83 28.37
CA LEU A 714 10.71 13.66 28.78
C LEU A 714 10.94 13.56 30.29
N HIS A 715 9.87 13.70 31.08
CA HIS A 715 9.91 13.60 32.55
C HIS A 715 10.52 12.29 33.05
N LEU A 716 10.06 11.16 32.49
CA LEU A 716 10.54 9.84 32.90
C LEU A 716 11.89 9.46 32.28
N LEU A 717 12.35 10.16 31.25
CA LEU A 717 13.73 10.05 30.77
C LEU A 717 14.71 10.83 31.66
N ASP A 718 14.33 12.01 32.14
CA ASP A 718 15.14 12.78 33.09
C ASP A 718 15.16 12.11 34.48
N HIS A 719 14.08 11.42 34.86
CA HIS A 719 13.90 10.80 36.17
C HIS A 719 13.34 9.36 36.09
N PRO A 720 14.11 8.39 35.54
CA PRO A 720 13.62 7.03 35.27
C PRO A 720 13.21 6.24 36.53
N HIS A 721 13.79 6.58 37.69
CA HIS A 721 13.46 5.95 38.97
C HIS A 721 12.01 6.23 39.41
N LEU A 722 11.40 7.33 38.97
CA LEU A 722 10.04 7.71 39.36
C LEU A 722 8.98 6.72 38.87
N VAL A 723 9.27 5.91 37.85
CA VAL A 723 8.33 4.88 37.36
C VAL A 723 7.97 3.86 38.45
N ALA A 724 8.82 3.69 39.47
CA ALA A 724 8.57 2.81 40.62
C ALA A 724 7.69 3.46 41.70
N GLU A 725 7.54 4.78 41.69
CA GLU A 725 6.74 5.53 42.65
C GLU A 725 5.26 5.50 42.29
N GLU A 726 4.35 5.80 43.23
CA GLU A 726 2.91 5.85 42.90
C GLU A 726 2.56 7.06 42.02
N GLU A 727 3.12 8.22 42.35
CA GLU A 727 2.82 9.48 41.68
C GLU A 727 4.07 10.35 41.51
N SER A 728 4.09 11.19 40.48
CA SER A 728 5.07 12.27 40.33
C SER A 728 4.47 13.46 39.59
N GLU A 729 5.21 14.56 39.49
CA GLU A 729 4.74 15.81 38.91
C GLU A 729 5.70 16.32 37.83
N VAL A 730 5.14 16.71 36.68
CA VAL A 730 5.84 17.45 35.62
C VAL A 730 5.89 18.92 36.03
N ASP A 731 7.11 19.41 36.23
CA ASP A 731 7.36 20.81 36.50
C ASP A 731 7.18 21.70 35.25
N LEU A 732 7.22 23.01 35.46
CA LEU A 732 7.07 23.98 34.37
C LEU A 732 8.18 23.83 33.32
N ASP A 733 9.42 23.59 33.73
CA ASP A 733 10.56 23.48 32.81
C ASP A 733 10.43 22.29 31.86
N THR A 734 10.07 21.12 32.38
CA THR A 734 9.80 19.92 31.57
C THR A 734 8.60 20.11 30.67
N TRP A 735 7.56 20.80 31.14
CA TRP A 735 6.42 21.17 30.29
C TRP A 735 6.81 22.13 29.16
N GLU A 736 7.63 23.16 29.42
CA GLU A 736 8.07 24.10 28.39
C GLU A 736 8.95 23.42 27.33
N ARG A 737 9.84 22.51 27.74
CA ARG A 737 10.60 21.64 26.81
C ARG A 737 9.66 20.82 25.94
N ALA A 738 8.63 20.21 26.54
CA ALA A 738 7.62 19.46 25.80
C ALA A 738 6.80 20.36 24.86
N ARG A 739 6.40 21.56 25.29
CA ARG A 739 5.66 22.55 24.48
C ARG A 739 6.46 22.93 23.25
N HIS A 740 7.76 23.24 23.39
CA HIS A 740 8.64 23.53 22.25
C HIS A 740 8.71 22.37 21.25
N LEU A 741 8.80 21.14 21.75
CA LEU A 741 8.77 19.94 20.90
C LEU A 741 7.40 19.76 20.21
N GLY A 742 6.32 20.01 20.92
CA GLY A 742 4.95 19.98 20.41
C GLY A 742 4.68 21.03 19.33
N GLU A 743 5.19 22.24 19.51
CA GLU A 743 5.12 23.33 18.52
C GLU A 743 5.89 23.00 17.25
N TYR A 744 7.07 22.40 17.38
CA TYR A 744 7.81 21.88 16.23
C TYR A 744 6.97 20.86 15.45
N HIS A 745 6.43 19.84 16.13
CA HIS A 745 5.67 18.78 15.47
C HIS A 745 4.34 19.27 14.88
N LEU A 746 3.64 20.21 15.54
CA LEU A 746 2.46 20.86 14.96
C LEU A 746 2.82 21.63 13.70
N THR A 747 3.86 22.47 13.75
CA THR A 747 4.31 23.26 12.60
C THR A 747 4.69 22.34 11.44
N GLU A 748 5.43 21.27 11.71
CA GLU A 748 5.88 20.32 10.70
C GLU A 748 4.71 19.50 10.12
N ALA A 749 3.73 19.09 10.94
CA ALA A 749 2.53 18.41 10.47
C ALA A 749 1.69 19.31 9.55
N VAL A 750 1.48 20.56 9.92
CA VAL A 750 0.76 21.56 9.10
C VAL A 750 1.50 21.80 7.79
N ARG A 751 2.82 22.03 7.86
CA ARG A 751 3.67 22.25 6.69
C ARG A 751 3.62 21.07 5.71
N VAL A 752 3.74 19.84 6.21
CA VAL A 752 3.72 18.65 5.37
C VAL A 752 2.32 18.37 4.83
N GLN A 753 1.25 18.62 5.60
CA GLN A 753 -0.12 18.47 5.12
C GLN A 753 -0.44 19.46 4.00
N ARG A 754 -0.10 20.73 4.17
CA ARG A 754 -0.25 21.76 3.13
C ARG A 754 0.59 21.45 1.89
N MET A 755 1.80 20.93 2.07
CA MET A 755 2.63 20.45 0.96
C MET A 755 2.01 19.25 0.23
N ALA A 756 1.29 18.38 0.94
CA ALA A 756 0.56 17.28 0.32
C ALA A 756 -0.65 17.80 -0.46
N GLU A 757 -1.38 18.78 0.06
CA GLU A 757 -2.50 19.43 -0.63
C GLU A 757 -2.07 20.36 -1.77
N GLY A 758 -0.83 20.86 -1.74
CA GLY A 758 -0.25 21.70 -2.77
C GLY A 758 -0.26 21.04 -4.14
N ASP A 759 -0.43 21.87 -5.18
CA ASP A 759 -0.51 21.40 -6.55
C ASP A 759 0.82 20.72 -6.95
N ALA A 760 0.76 19.52 -7.51
CA ALA A 760 1.94 18.81 -8.03
C ALA A 760 2.73 19.68 -9.02
N LEU A 761 2.01 20.60 -9.66
CA LEU A 761 2.51 21.57 -10.62
C LEU A 761 3.35 22.69 -9.95
N GLU A 762 2.97 23.15 -8.76
CA GLU A 762 3.73 24.12 -7.95
C GLU A 762 5.07 23.54 -7.47
N ALA A 763 5.04 22.32 -6.93
CA ALA A 763 6.24 21.63 -6.47
C ALA A 763 7.24 21.39 -7.63
N ALA A 764 6.73 21.06 -8.82
CA ALA A 764 7.56 20.90 -10.01
C ALA A 764 8.09 22.25 -10.54
N ALA A 765 7.32 23.34 -10.48
CA ALA A 765 7.75 24.68 -10.85
C ALA A 765 8.91 25.19 -9.98
N LEU A 766 8.81 25.03 -8.65
CA LEU A 766 9.91 25.41 -7.73
C LEU A 766 11.19 24.60 -7.99
N ARG A 767 11.06 23.32 -8.35
CA ARG A 767 12.21 22.48 -8.71
C ARG A 767 12.89 22.96 -10.00
N VAL A 768 12.12 23.33 -11.02
CA VAL A 768 12.64 23.88 -12.27
C VAL A 768 13.33 25.22 -12.02
N ALA A 769 12.71 26.12 -11.25
CA ALA A 769 13.28 27.41 -10.88
C ALA A 769 14.62 27.25 -10.13
N ARG A 770 14.66 26.37 -9.12
CA ARG A 770 15.87 26.08 -8.34
C ARG A 770 17.01 25.56 -9.21
N TRP A 771 16.73 24.58 -10.06
CA TRP A 771 17.72 24.02 -10.98
C TRP A 771 18.30 25.12 -11.87
N ALA A 772 17.43 25.90 -12.54
CA ALA A 772 17.83 26.95 -13.47
C ALA A 772 18.71 28.02 -12.79
N VAL A 773 18.35 28.46 -11.58
CA VAL A 773 19.15 29.42 -10.80
C VAL A 773 20.50 28.82 -10.39
N THR A 774 20.52 27.59 -9.88
CA THR A 774 21.74 26.91 -9.40
C THR A 774 22.73 26.65 -10.53
N THR A 775 22.23 26.24 -11.70
CA THR A 775 23.07 25.97 -12.89
C THR A 775 23.30 27.21 -13.76
N LYS A 776 22.83 28.39 -13.32
CA LYS A 776 22.87 29.66 -14.07
C LYS A 776 22.34 29.51 -15.51
N THR A 777 21.33 28.67 -15.69
CA THR A 777 20.71 28.37 -16.98
C THR A 777 19.46 29.20 -17.14
N MET A 778 19.59 30.38 -17.74
CA MET A 778 18.47 31.33 -17.91
C MET A 778 17.58 31.03 -19.12
N GLU A 779 18.04 30.20 -20.05
CA GLU A 779 17.27 29.77 -21.22
C GLU A 779 17.35 28.25 -21.40
N PHE A 780 16.20 27.61 -21.61
CA PHE A 780 16.13 26.16 -21.74
C PHE A 780 14.88 25.72 -22.52
N SER A 781 14.90 24.49 -23.03
CA SER A 781 13.74 23.86 -23.70
C SER A 781 13.16 22.73 -22.83
N ILE A 782 11.97 22.24 -23.16
CA ILE A 782 11.41 21.02 -22.56
C ILE A 782 12.38 19.83 -22.68
N ARG A 783 13.08 19.73 -23.81
CA ARG A 783 14.11 18.70 -24.02
C ARG A 783 15.30 18.87 -23.07
N THR A 784 15.69 20.11 -22.77
CA THR A 784 16.73 20.42 -21.80
C THR A 784 16.31 20.01 -20.40
N LEU A 785 15.07 20.30 -20.00
CA LEU A 785 14.50 19.86 -18.72
C LEU A 785 14.50 18.32 -18.61
N GLY A 786 14.04 17.62 -19.64
CA GLY A 786 14.02 16.16 -19.66
C GLY A 786 15.40 15.49 -19.59
N ARG A 787 16.49 16.20 -19.91
CA ARG A 787 17.87 15.68 -19.86
C ARG A 787 18.60 16.09 -18.59
N SER A 788 18.45 17.35 -18.20
CA SER A 788 19.34 18.03 -17.26
C SER A 788 18.70 18.31 -15.91
N LEU A 789 17.37 18.25 -15.80
CA LEU A 789 16.69 18.37 -14.52
C LEU A 789 17.06 17.18 -13.61
N PRO A 790 17.43 17.41 -12.34
CA PRO A 790 17.67 16.35 -11.38
C PRO A 790 16.45 15.43 -11.25
N ARG A 791 16.71 14.12 -11.12
CA ARG A 791 15.63 13.12 -11.05
C ARG A 791 14.73 13.34 -9.81
N PRO A 792 13.41 13.06 -9.90
CA PRO A 792 12.70 12.52 -11.07
C PRO A 792 12.55 13.55 -12.18
N ARG A 793 12.87 13.16 -13.41
CA ARG A 793 12.74 14.04 -14.58
C ARG A 793 11.28 14.14 -14.96
N LEU A 794 10.85 15.35 -15.35
CA LEU A 794 9.51 15.57 -15.85
C LEU A 794 9.37 14.88 -17.21
N SER A 795 8.24 14.21 -17.43
CA SER A 795 7.81 13.83 -18.77
C SER A 795 7.58 15.10 -19.63
N PRO A 796 7.58 15.00 -20.97
CA PRO A 796 7.34 16.16 -21.83
C PRO A 796 6.04 16.91 -21.49
N LYS A 797 4.96 16.17 -21.21
CA LYS A 797 3.66 16.71 -20.85
C LYS A 797 3.67 17.43 -19.49
N GLU A 798 4.35 16.87 -18.49
CA GLU A 798 4.51 17.53 -17.19
C GLU A 798 5.38 18.78 -17.29
N ALA A 799 6.46 18.73 -18.10
CA ALA A 799 7.32 19.88 -18.34
C ALA A 799 6.57 21.02 -19.03
N GLU A 800 5.71 20.71 -20.01
CA GLU A 800 4.83 21.71 -20.65
C GLU A 800 3.89 22.37 -19.64
N ALA A 801 3.16 21.57 -18.87
CA ALA A 801 2.23 22.07 -17.86
C ALA A 801 2.93 22.97 -16.83
N VAL A 802 4.10 22.55 -16.33
CA VAL A 802 4.92 23.32 -15.40
C VAL A 802 5.38 24.64 -16.01
N MET A 803 5.81 24.65 -17.27
CA MET A 803 6.25 25.88 -17.93
C MET A 803 5.09 26.84 -18.18
N GLU A 804 3.90 26.36 -18.52
CA GLU A 804 2.71 27.19 -18.68
C GLU A 804 2.33 27.88 -17.37
N PHE A 805 2.35 27.15 -16.27
CA PHE A 805 2.11 27.70 -14.94
C PHE A 805 3.20 28.70 -14.50
N MET A 806 4.47 28.42 -14.76
CA MET A 806 5.54 29.39 -14.51
C MET A 806 5.38 30.66 -15.36
N ILE A 807 4.83 30.57 -16.57
CA ILE A 807 4.51 31.75 -17.40
C ILE A 807 3.35 32.54 -16.80
N GLU A 808 2.30 31.86 -16.33
CA GLU A 808 1.16 32.49 -15.67
C GLU A 808 1.60 33.31 -14.45
N LEU A 809 2.44 32.72 -13.61
CA LEU A 809 3.01 33.37 -12.41
C LEU A 809 4.12 34.38 -12.72
N LYS A 810 4.44 34.63 -14.00
CA LYS A 810 5.50 35.56 -14.44
C LYS A 810 6.93 35.15 -14.03
N TRP A 811 7.17 33.86 -13.80
CA TRP A 811 8.49 33.28 -13.55
C TRP A 811 9.26 32.93 -14.82
N ALA A 812 8.58 32.73 -15.95
CA ALA A 812 9.19 32.43 -17.24
C ALA A 812 8.43 33.07 -18.40
N ARG A 813 9.05 33.17 -19.58
CA ARG A 813 8.41 33.54 -20.85
C ARG A 813 8.89 32.64 -21.98
N LYS A 814 8.07 32.46 -23.03
CA LYS A 814 8.51 31.80 -24.27
C LYS A 814 9.44 32.74 -25.04
N VAL A 815 10.55 32.22 -25.54
CA VAL A 815 11.46 32.98 -26.43
C VAL A 815 10.92 32.88 -27.85
N PRO A 816 10.78 34.01 -28.58
CA PRO A 816 10.41 33.98 -29.99
C PRO A 816 11.42 33.14 -30.79
N THR A 817 10.95 32.15 -31.53
CA THR A 817 11.81 31.35 -32.42
C THR A 817 12.03 32.10 -33.73
N GLU A 818 13.29 32.17 -34.19
CA GLU A 818 13.62 32.64 -35.54
C GLU A 818 13.00 31.72 -36.60
N GLN A 819 12.67 32.26 -37.77
CA GLN A 819 12.05 31.51 -38.87
C GLN A 819 12.88 30.27 -39.23
N GLY A 820 12.42 29.09 -38.80
CA GLY A 820 13.05 27.79 -39.08
C GLY A 820 13.33 26.92 -37.86
N ASP A 821 13.38 27.47 -36.63
CA ASP A 821 13.56 26.67 -35.40
C ASP A 821 12.22 26.17 -34.86
N ARG A 822 12.04 24.85 -34.83
CA ARG A 822 10.83 24.18 -34.30
C ARG A 822 10.88 23.99 -32.78
N THR A 823 11.98 24.36 -32.11
CA THR A 823 12.18 24.09 -30.68
C THR A 823 11.70 25.27 -29.83
N VAL A 824 10.61 25.09 -29.10
CA VAL A 824 10.15 26.11 -28.13
C VAL A 824 11.17 26.22 -26.99
N LYS A 825 11.73 27.41 -26.83
CA LYS A 825 12.63 27.78 -25.72
C LYS A 825 11.89 28.66 -24.74
N PHE A 826 12.30 28.58 -23.49
CA PHE A 826 11.78 29.36 -22.38
C PHE A 826 12.93 30.12 -21.74
N GLN A 827 12.67 31.36 -21.35
CA GLN A 827 13.61 32.20 -20.60
C GLN A 827 13.04 32.41 -19.19
N LEU A 828 13.89 32.23 -18.17
CA LEU A 828 13.52 32.46 -16.77
C LEU A 828 13.59 33.97 -16.44
N ASN A 829 12.65 34.46 -15.64
CA ASN A 829 12.64 35.83 -15.16
C ASN A 829 13.89 36.10 -14.30
N PRO A 830 14.77 37.05 -14.67
CA PRO A 830 15.99 37.36 -13.91
C PRO A 830 15.73 37.81 -12.48
N LYS A 831 14.54 38.39 -12.21
CA LYS A 831 14.12 38.81 -10.86
C LYS A 831 13.87 37.63 -9.91
N CYS A 832 13.71 36.41 -10.43
CA CYS A 832 13.54 35.21 -9.61
C CYS A 832 14.74 34.95 -8.70
N ALA A 833 15.97 35.32 -9.11
CA ALA A 833 17.16 35.14 -8.28
C ALA A 833 17.14 35.95 -6.96
N ASN A 834 16.37 37.05 -6.93
CA ASN A 834 16.23 37.94 -5.77
C ASN A 834 14.87 37.79 -5.05
N CYS A 835 14.00 36.89 -5.52
CA CYS A 835 12.71 36.63 -4.89
C CYS A 835 12.92 35.86 -3.57
N ALA A 836 12.15 36.19 -2.53
CA ALA A 836 12.20 35.52 -1.22
C ALA A 836 12.06 33.99 -1.30
N ASN A 837 11.43 33.47 -2.36
CA ASN A 837 11.29 32.03 -2.65
C ASN A 837 12.57 31.36 -3.20
N CYS A 838 13.51 32.11 -3.78
CA CYS A 838 14.83 31.60 -4.19
C CYS A 838 15.93 31.87 -3.14
N ALA A 839 15.78 32.92 -2.32
CA ALA A 839 16.78 33.31 -1.31
C ALA A 839 16.68 32.53 0.02
N ARG A 840 15.58 31.79 0.27
CA ARG A 840 15.34 30.99 1.48
C ARG A 840 15.52 29.47 1.30
N VAL A 841 16.24 29.05 0.26
CA VAL A 841 16.49 27.64 -0.07
C VAL A 841 17.97 27.31 -0.05
#